data_AF-A0A6C0DBM3-F1
#
_entry.id   AF-A0A6C0DBM3-F1
#
_cell.length_a   1.000
_cell.length_b   1.000
_cell.length_c   1.000
_cell.angle_alpha   90.00
_cell.angle_beta   90.00
_cell.angle_gamma   90.00
#
_symmetry.space_group_name_H-M   'P 1'
#
loop_
_entity.id
_entity.type
_entity.pdbx_description
1 polymer ?
#
loop_
_entity_poly.entity_id
_entity_poly.type
_entity_poly.pdbx_seq_one_letter_code
_entity_poly.pdbx_strand_id
1 'polypeptide(L)'
;MTSNQDCNTIYGKLIKVRIPQQVRVTPTKTDGLTTTITSNFTWANIFEHIKSQHWHSCGKATCPHNESLFDHLISCAEICYQTAKTHGYNEKETTKAYLGGLLHDIGKPGTLVIQGKHTSFKGHALVGGALIEDFYSVELLDVFGLTKSDWGDISTLADFHMCTYFPNQTSLLHKFTGNILPDSIKRLLIILRRGDQLSMVPSSTYSKTAEQIRENIDHTEEEYVQSLFSSQDYKLLDKKKGLLILNNGGSSTGKSTFCANLKRKFGSKSIWVPRDLYTVRIVSGNHDITLDQISPEFYQETMEKYKASGKKEASDINKAMMNDIYDGLQMGLIVIVDTCATMFDAIDTIIPEIAQDAFRVAFWHHRNTVITEEESLGRWGMSLNNQLDAHGETSLYNPFMSKINWRKMIATTEGEDDSLYQAHLAISIGWSGIKDDILKHLYKKFEEIYDYNQSIPRVPILSQTMNMDLRELVEKLRNAGSIREFFSYYKYTVSDHIKGCVGIKYMDGVNKIWQPKWARQARGRFYFTESESVIPLKDSLDRGVELITKVHTDNGIDGTQDIEKSNCHHLETYQKQLIKTLSGNNKLDTNLTGKADGSLLGVTIYPVNSVQYSIISELGLNYSDEFTKTIVQYCLDNSLPIVIVSTSGTLFISDKMKDYFLTSIQNLINKKVTSFADWATIVPDFVNLFIDYYRSLSFADNKMVSFYFEAICKERTTFLGNVHRELAKSYDDHYFILLGAMWNNRYVPHFDLPRRIFKQPMHLKITNTSQIFELMKQLDQVVNGNLSKDKFLENFTLDEFTTRTIHAEGFVMLTPKDDTYDYEKIKTLMYYNCHKVKIDKIGELLKLPASCAEHYPILEELHNFFDNFDQKIQPFVETCHQALLKEINFESEFFLCQNAKAQDRMKGIIESADNNSLTIVCKMLINTKGIGKIFAPITDMYYGSSSDEILSFTRNLLMNSRPWEPEFESRLNITQTFKNSLFEIASGCKLD
;
A
#
# COMPACT_ATOMS: atom_id res chain seq x y z
N MET A 1 -36.14 47.38 -23.91
CA MET A 1 -37.58 47.15 -23.67
C MET A 1 -38.09 45.89 -24.38
N THR A 2 -37.74 45.63 -25.64
CA THR A 2 -38.08 44.37 -26.34
C THR A 2 -37.45 43.12 -25.71
N SER A 3 -36.24 43.24 -25.14
CA SER A 3 -35.53 42.20 -24.40
C SER A 3 -36.33 41.55 -23.25
N ASN A 4 -37.02 42.36 -22.44
CA ASN A 4 -37.71 41.87 -21.24
C ASN A 4 -39.01 41.14 -21.61
N GLN A 5 -39.60 41.43 -22.77
CA GLN A 5 -40.80 40.72 -23.24
C GLN A 5 -40.47 39.29 -23.69
N ASP A 6 -39.32 39.09 -24.32
CA ASP A 6 -38.85 37.77 -24.75
C ASP A 6 -38.49 36.87 -23.54
N CYS A 7 -37.74 37.40 -22.56
CA CYS A 7 -37.39 36.67 -21.33
C CYS A 7 -38.63 36.23 -20.54
N ASN A 8 -39.60 37.14 -20.34
CA ASN A 8 -40.86 36.83 -19.66
C ASN A 8 -41.68 35.77 -20.41
N THR A 9 -41.59 35.75 -21.75
CA THR A 9 -42.24 34.73 -22.57
C THR A 9 -41.61 33.35 -22.37
N ILE A 10 -40.28 33.26 -22.34
CA ILE A 10 -39.57 31.99 -22.11
C ILE A 10 -39.84 31.46 -20.69
N TYR A 11 -39.75 32.31 -19.66
CA TYR A 11 -40.09 31.94 -18.28
C TYR A 11 -41.56 31.50 -18.13
N GLY A 12 -42.49 32.29 -18.68
CA GLY A 12 -43.92 32.01 -18.62
C GLY A 12 -44.34 30.74 -19.36
N LYS A 13 -43.56 30.32 -20.37
CA LYS A 13 -43.67 29.01 -21.02
C LYS A 13 -43.18 27.89 -20.11
N LEU A 14 -41.99 28.02 -19.50
CA LEU A 14 -41.37 26.97 -18.67
C LEU A 14 -42.25 26.59 -17.48
N ILE A 15 -42.75 27.56 -16.73
CA ILE A 15 -43.52 27.32 -15.50
C ILE A 15 -44.85 26.58 -15.74
N LYS A 16 -45.36 26.58 -16.98
CA LYS A 16 -46.59 25.90 -17.37
C LYS A 16 -46.37 24.44 -17.79
N VAL A 17 -45.13 24.06 -18.08
CA VAL A 17 -44.80 22.69 -18.52
C VAL A 17 -44.97 21.73 -17.35
N ARG A 18 -45.67 20.63 -17.62
CA ARG A 18 -45.84 19.55 -16.64
C ARG A 18 -44.56 18.72 -16.56
N ILE A 19 -44.18 18.41 -15.34
CA ILE A 19 -43.07 17.49 -15.06
C ILE A 19 -43.63 16.07 -15.10
N PRO A 20 -42.94 15.09 -15.70
CA PRO A 20 -43.39 13.70 -15.70
C PRO A 20 -43.65 13.17 -14.30
N GLN A 21 -44.54 12.20 -14.17
CA GLN A 21 -44.80 11.55 -12.88
C GLN A 21 -43.50 10.93 -12.34
N GLN A 22 -43.06 11.40 -11.18
CA GLN A 22 -41.89 10.86 -10.48
C GLN A 22 -42.34 9.89 -9.40
N VAL A 23 -41.62 8.77 -9.29
CA VAL A 23 -41.75 7.84 -8.17
C VAL A 23 -40.74 8.19 -7.10
N ARG A 24 -41.24 8.35 -5.87
CA ARG A 24 -40.40 8.62 -4.70
C ARG A 24 -40.69 7.65 -3.59
N VAL A 25 -39.61 7.17 -3.00
CA VAL A 25 -39.62 6.25 -1.87
C VAL A 25 -39.46 7.08 -0.60
N THR A 26 -40.54 7.23 0.16
CA THR A 26 -40.53 7.94 1.45
C THR A 26 -40.81 6.94 2.58
N PRO A 27 -39.99 6.87 3.64
CA PRO A 27 -40.28 6.00 4.78
C PRO A 27 -41.49 6.51 5.56
N THR A 28 -42.42 5.62 5.92
CA THR A 28 -43.41 5.94 6.94
C THR A 28 -42.92 5.50 8.31
N LYS A 29 -43.33 6.22 9.37
CA LYS A 29 -42.91 5.94 10.76
C LYS A 29 -43.44 4.60 11.32
N THR A 30 -44.28 3.90 10.57
CA THR A 30 -44.95 2.67 10.99
C THR A 30 -44.94 1.69 9.81
N ASP A 31 -43.88 0.88 9.75
CA ASP A 31 -43.78 -0.42 9.09
C ASP A 31 -43.82 -0.52 7.54
N GLY A 32 -43.43 0.52 6.80
CA GLY A 32 -43.14 0.36 5.37
C GLY A 32 -42.70 1.62 4.59
N LEU A 33 -42.03 1.40 3.47
CA LEU A 33 -41.77 2.42 2.45
C LEU A 33 -43.08 2.72 1.70
N THR A 34 -43.51 4.00 1.68
CA THR A 34 -44.61 4.43 0.80
C THR A 34 -44.08 5.09 -0.45
N THR A 35 -44.53 4.61 -1.61
CA THR A 35 -44.28 5.27 -2.88
C THR A 35 -45.26 6.43 -3.07
N THR A 36 -44.79 7.67 -3.07
CA THR A 36 -45.66 8.83 -3.37
C THR A 36 -45.52 9.17 -4.85
N ILE A 37 -46.61 9.05 -5.61
CA ILE A 37 -46.69 9.51 -7.01
C ILE A 37 -47.30 10.93 -6.98
N THR A 38 -46.50 11.95 -7.24
CA THR A 38 -47.02 13.33 -7.37
C THR A 38 -47.52 13.56 -8.79
N SER A 39 -48.83 13.54 -9.01
CA SER A 39 -49.41 13.56 -10.37
C SER A 39 -49.65 14.94 -10.99
N ASN A 40 -49.26 16.04 -10.34
CA ASN A 40 -49.52 17.42 -10.81
C ASN A 40 -48.36 18.40 -10.57
N PHE A 41 -47.11 17.92 -10.61
CA PHE A 41 -45.94 18.74 -10.32
C PHE A 41 -45.49 19.51 -11.59
N THR A 42 -45.16 20.80 -11.46
CA THR A 42 -44.74 21.69 -12.55
C THR A 42 -43.46 22.43 -12.18
N TRP A 43 -42.77 23.00 -13.16
CA TRP A 43 -41.62 23.88 -12.91
C TRP A 43 -41.99 25.08 -12.01
N ALA A 44 -43.23 25.57 -12.08
CA ALA A 44 -43.73 26.62 -11.17
C ALA A 44 -43.58 26.21 -9.69
N ASN A 45 -43.84 24.93 -9.36
CA ASN A 45 -43.75 24.46 -7.98
C ASN A 45 -42.30 24.48 -7.46
N ILE A 46 -41.32 24.20 -8.32
CA ILE A 46 -39.89 24.26 -7.95
C ILE A 46 -39.48 25.71 -7.72
N PHE A 47 -39.83 26.61 -8.63
CA PHE A 47 -39.47 28.02 -8.49
C PHE A 47 -40.19 28.71 -7.34
N GLU A 48 -41.46 28.38 -7.07
CA GLU A 48 -42.15 28.87 -5.88
C GLU A 48 -41.49 28.35 -4.58
N HIS A 49 -40.99 27.11 -4.58
CA HIS A 49 -40.21 26.63 -3.45
C HIS A 49 -38.88 27.39 -3.28
N ILE A 50 -38.14 27.58 -4.37
CA ILE A 50 -36.89 28.36 -4.37
C ILE A 50 -37.13 29.80 -3.92
N LYS A 51 -38.25 30.40 -4.33
CA LYS A 51 -38.66 31.75 -3.94
C LYS A 51 -39.13 31.84 -2.49
N SER A 52 -39.80 30.81 -1.99
CA SER A 52 -40.34 30.78 -0.61
C SER A 52 -39.28 30.71 0.48
N GLN A 53 -38.04 30.34 0.13
CA GLN A 53 -36.92 30.27 1.07
C GLN A 53 -35.73 31.08 0.54
N HIS A 54 -35.11 31.88 1.39
CA HIS A 54 -33.88 32.57 1.01
C HIS A 54 -32.67 31.62 1.09
N TRP A 55 -32.52 30.74 0.11
CA TRP A 55 -31.46 29.70 0.10
C TRP A 55 -30.05 30.26 0.24
N HIS A 56 -29.76 31.45 -0.30
CA HIS A 56 -28.47 32.10 -0.08
C HIS A 56 -28.26 32.62 1.35
N SER A 57 -29.31 32.88 2.12
CA SER A 57 -29.22 33.47 3.48
C SER A 57 -29.90 32.64 4.58
N CYS A 58 -30.23 31.37 4.32
CA CYS A 58 -30.83 30.47 5.31
C CYS A 58 -29.77 29.98 6.31
N GLY A 59 -29.35 30.83 7.26
CA GLY A 59 -28.38 30.51 8.30
C GLY A 59 -27.77 31.73 8.99
N LYS A 60 -26.96 31.52 10.05
CA LYS A 60 -26.24 32.60 10.77
C LYS A 60 -24.98 33.13 10.05
N ALA A 61 -24.79 32.84 8.76
CA ALA A 61 -23.53 33.12 8.07
C ALA A 61 -23.63 33.44 6.58
N THR A 62 -22.55 34.06 6.08
CA THR A 62 -22.37 34.81 4.83
C THR A 62 -22.11 33.92 3.60
N CYS A 63 -23.16 33.60 2.84
CA CYS A 63 -23.01 33.38 1.39
C CYS A 63 -22.52 34.71 0.76
N PRO A 64 -21.70 34.70 -0.31
CA PRO A 64 -21.28 35.95 -0.97
C PRO A 64 -22.44 36.72 -1.61
N HIS A 65 -23.61 36.09 -1.76
CA HIS A 65 -24.82 36.64 -2.36
C HIS A 65 -25.72 37.28 -1.29
N ASN A 66 -26.15 38.53 -1.52
CA ASN A 66 -27.17 39.22 -0.73
C ASN A 66 -28.58 38.99 -1.28
N GLU A 67 -28.70 38.66 -2.57
CA GLU A 67 -29.94 38.38 -3.24
C GLU A 67 -30.51 36.99 -2.91
N SER A 68 -31.81 36.79 -3.15
CA SER A 68 -32.38 35.45 -3.07
C SER A 68 -31.87 34.58 -4.22
N LEU A 69 -31.84 33.26 -4.03
CA LEU A 69 -31.49 32.33 -5.11
C LEU A 69 -32.42 32.50 -6.32
N PHE A 70 -33.71 32.78 -6.10
CA PHE A 70 -34.65 33.03 -7.19
C PHE A 70 -34.27 34.27 -8.01
N ASP A 71 -33.97 35.40 -7.34
CA ASP A 71 -33.60 36.64 -8.01
C ASP A 71 -32.27 36.50 -8.78
N HIS A 72 -31.33 35.73 -8.21
CA HIS A 72 -30.08 35.37 -8.85
C HIS A 72 -30.32 34.60 -10.17
N LEU A 73 -31.12 33.52 -10.13
CA LEU A 73 -31.41 32.69 -11.31
C LEU A 73 -32.10 33.49 -12.44
N ILE A 74 -33.06 34.36 -12.09
CA ILE A 74 -33.75 35.21 -13.08
C ILE A 74 -32.79 36.21 -13.70
N SER A 75 -31.99 36.90 -12.89
CA SER A 75 -31.02 37.89 -13.36
C SER A 75 -29.94 37.23 -14.23
N CYS A 76 -29.42 36.07 -13.81
CA CYS A 76 -28.46 35.28 -14.57
C CYS A 76 -29.03 34.88 -15.94
N ALA A 77 -30.28 34.38 -15.99
CA ALA A 77 -30.94 34.00 -17.23
C ALA A 77 -31.08 35.18 -18.22
N GLU A 78 -31.49 36.35 -17.73
CA GLU A 78 -31.62 37.56 -18.56
C GLU A 78 -30.27 38.01 -19.13
N ILE A 79 -29.22 38.02 -18.30
CA ILE A 79 -27.86 38.38 -18.73
C ILE A 79 -27.33 37.37 -19.74
N CYS A 80 -27.53 36.07 -19.52
CA CYS A 80 -27.15 35.02 -20.46
C CYS A 80 -27.82 35.21 -21.83
N TYR A 81 -29.12 35.52 -21.84
CA TYR A 81 -29.87 35.77 -23.06
C TYR A 81 -29.37 37.00 -23.84
N GLN A 82 -29.12 38.11 -23.15
CA GLN A 82 -28.56 39.31 -23.80
C GLN A 82 -27.16 39.03 -24.34
N THR A 83 -26.33 38.33 -23.57
CA THR A 83 -24.97 37.97 -23.95
C THR A 83 -24.98 37.10 -25.20
N ALA A 84 -25.84 36.08 -25.26
CA ALA A 84 -25.99 35.22 -26.43
C ALA A 84 -26.41 36.01 -27.69
N LYS A 85 -27.39 36.93 -27.57
CA LYS A 85 -27.80 37.79 -28.67
C LYS A 85 -26.67 38.70 -29.16
N THR A 86 -25.92 39.32 -28.25
CA THR A 86 -24.77 40.17 -28.60
C THR A 86 -23.67 39.39 -29.33
N HIS A 87 -23.47 38.11 -28.99
CA HIS A 87 -22.55 37.21 -29.68
C HIS A 87 -23.10 36.63 -31.00
N GLY A 88 -24.29 37.06 -31.44
CA GLY A 88 -24.89 36.63 -32.69
C GLY A 88 -25.40 35.19 -32.69
N TYR A 89 -25.71 34.62 -31.51
CA TYR A 89 -26.25 33.27 -31.43
C TYR A 89 -27.67 33.22 -32.01
N ASN A 90 -28.03 32.10 -32.64
CA ASN A 90 -29.37 31.91 -33.16
C ASN A 90 -30.40 31.80 -32.02
N GLU A 91 -31.69 31.83 -32.35
CA GLU A 91 -32.78 31.79 -31.36
C GLU A 91 -32.68 30.57 -30.45
N LYS A 92 -32.37 29.40 -31.02
CA LYS A 92 -32.22 28.14 -30.30
C LYS A 92 -31.10 28.17 -29.26
N GLU A 93 -29.90 28.60 -29.64
CA GLU A 93 -28.75 28.74 -28.73
C GLU A 93 -28.98 29.85 -27.69
N THR A 94 -29.69 30.91 -28.07
CA THR A 94 -30.10 31.98 -27.14
C THR A 94 -31.08 31.45 -26.09
N THR A 95 -32.04 30.62 -26.48
CA THR A 95 -32.95 29.94 -25.56
C THR A 95 -32.22 28.96 -24.64
N LYS A 96 -31.25 28.19 -25.16
CA LYS A 96 -30.39 27.33 -24.33
C LYS A 96 -29.60 28.13 -23.30
N ALA A 97 -29.00 29.26 -23.69
CA ALA A 97 -28.28 30.13 -22.77
C ALA A 97 -29.18 30.69 -21.66
N TYR A 98 -30.39 31.14 -22.00
CA TYR A 98 -31.38 31.60 -21.00
C TYR A 98 -31.74 30.50 -20.01
N LEU A 99 -32.09 29.31 -20.51
CA LEU A 99 -32.48 28.17 -19.67
C LEU A 99 -31.30 27.67 -18.84
N GLY A 100 -30.08 27.70 -19.39
CA GLY A 100 -28.84 27.46 -18.66
C GLY A 100 -28.68 28.40 -17.47
N GLY A 101 -28.79 29.71 -17.68
CA GLY A 101 -28.74 30.70 -16.60
C GLY A 101 -29.84 30.50 -15.55
N LEU A 102 -31.05 30.15 -15.98
CA LEU A 102 -32.19 29.93 -15.09
C LEU A 102 -32.08 28.66 -14.24
N LEU A 103 -31.36 27.63 -14.71
CA LEU A 103 -31.36 26.29 -14.13
C LEU A 103 -30.01 25.85 -13.55
N HIS A 104 -28.91 26.56 -13.81
CA HIS A 104 -27.55 26.12 -13.42
C HIS A 104 -27.43 25.76 -11.93
N ASP A 105 -28.15 26.49 -11.08
CA ASP A 105 -28.04 26.44 -9.62
C ASP A 105 -29.24 25.77 -8.93
N ILE A 106 -30.10 25.11 -9.70
CA ILE A 106 -31.35 24.51 -9.21
C ILE A 106 -31.13 23.38 -8.18
N GLY A 107 -29.90 22.85 -8.08
CA GLY A 107 -29.53 21.82 -7.12
C GLY A 107 -29.17 22.34 -5.72
N LYS A 108 -29.04 23.66 -5.50
CA LYS A 108 -28.68 24.22 -4.17
C LYS A 108 -29.65 23.80 -3.06
N PRO A 109 -30.98 23.80 -3.24
CA PRO A 109 -31.93 23.35 -2.22
C PRO A 109 -31.68 21.92 -1.73
N GLY A 110 -31.29 21.00 -2.62
CA GLY A 110 -31.05 19.59 -2.27
C GLY A 110 -29.69 19.28 -1.66
N THR A 111 -28.82 20.28 -1.57
CA THR A 111 -27.41 20.09 -1.19
C THR A 111 -26.97 20.95 -0.01
N LEU A 112 -27.88 21.77 0.53
CA LEU A 112 -27.66 22.64 1.67
C LEU A 112 -27.04 21.90 2.86
N VAL A 113 -25.92 22.41 3.34
CA VAL A 113 -25.26 21.97 4.57
C VAL A 113 -25.04 23.17 5.48
N ILE A 114 -25.46 23.05 6.72
CA ILE A 114 -25.20 24.05 7.75
C ILE A 114 -24.22 23.44 8.76
N GLN A 115 -22.95 23.85 8.71
CA GLN A 115 -21.91 23.43 9.65
C GLN A 115 -21.41 24.65 10.43
N GLY A 116 -21.88 24.81 11.67
CA GLY A 116 -21.52 25.95 12.51
C GLY A 116 -21.92 27.29 11.86
N LYS A 117 -20.92 28.10 11.46
CA LYS A 117 -21.09 29.38 10.75
C LYS A 117 -20.82 29.27 9.24
N HIS A 118 -20.92 28.09 8.64
CA HIS A 118 -20.71 27.95 7.20
C HIS A 118 -21.91 27.27 6.55
N THR A 119 -22.42 27.91 5.49
CA THR A 119 -23.39 27.33 4.58
C THR A 119 -22.64 26.84 3.35
N SER A 120 -22.78 25.56 3.01
CA SER A 120 -22.16 24.96 1.84
C SER A 120 -23.21 24.34 0.94
N PHE A 121 -22.98 24.41 -0.38
CA PHE A 121 -23.78 23.76 -1.41
C PHE A 121 -22.92 22.77 -2.21
N LYS A 122 -21.98 22.07 -1.57
CA LYS A 122 -21.04 21.20 -2.28
C LYS A 122 -21.80 20.22 -3.18
N GLY A 123 -21.56 20.31 -4.50
CA GLY A 123 -22.12 19.43 -5.53
C GLY A 123 -23.55 19.74 -5.98
N HIS A 124 -24.04 20.95 -5.71
CA HIS A 124 -25.29 21.46 -6.29
C HIS A 124 -25.30 21.40 -7.82
N ALA A 125 -24.16 21.61 -8.49
CA ALA A 125 -24.03 21.54 -9.95
C ALA A 125 -24.51 20.17 -10.49
N LEU A 126 -23.98 19.09 -9.92
CA LEU A 126 -24.32 17.72 -10.28
C LEU A 126 -25.78 17.37 -9.97
N VAL A 127 -26.28 17.82 -8.81
CA VAL A 127 -27.70 17.64 -8.44
C VAL A 127 -28.59 18.42 -9.41
N GLY A 128 -28.21 19.64 -9.79
CA GLY A 128 -28.91 20.46 -10.75
C GLY A 128 -29.00 19.80 -12.12
N GLY A 129 -27.87 19.27 -12.63
CA GLY A 129 -27.84 18.49 -13.85
C GLY A 129 -28.81 17.31 -13.82
N ALA A 130 -28.79 16.52 -12.74
CA ALA A 130 -29.67 15.37 -12.56
C ALA A 130 -31.16 15.76 -12.47
N LEU A 131 -31.48 16.86 -11.78
CA LEU A 131 -32.86 17.40 -11.73
C LEU A 131 -33.35 17.82 -13.11
N ILE A 132 -32.51 18.46 -13.92
CA ILE A 132 -32.85 18.84 -15.30
C ILE A 132 -33.15 17.60 -16.16
N GLU A 133 -32.43 16.49 -15.96
CA GLU A 133 -32.73 15.22 -16.62
C GLU A 133 -34.04 14.59 -16.12
N ASP A 134 -34.25 14.61 -14.81
CA ASP A 134 -35.42 14.04 -14.13
C ASP A 134 -36.72 14.79 -14.49
N PHE A 135 -36.61 16.06 -14.87
CA PHE A 135 -37.74 16.91 -15.25
C PHE A 135 -37.93 17.05 -16.77
N TYR A 136 -37.17 16.27 -17.56
CA TYR A 136 -37.31 16.19 -19.00
C TYR A 136 -38.71 15.72 -19.44
N SER A 137 -39.34 16.40 -20.38
CA SER A 137 -40.55 15.93 -21.06
C SER A 137 -40.54 16.29 -22.55
N VAL A 138 -41.30 15.54 -23.37
CA VAL A 138 -41.44 15.85 -24.81
C VAL A 138 -42.14 17.20 -25.01
N GLU A 139 -43.15 17.51 -24.19
CA GLU A 139 -43.83 18.81 -24.17
C GLU A 139 -42.84 19.97 -23.97
N LEU A 140 -41.84 19.79 -23.10
CA LEU A 140 -40.82 20.80 -22.86
C LEU A 140 -40.01 21.11 -24.12
N LEU A 141 -39.63 20.07 -24.88
CA LEU A 141 -38.88 20.24 -26.13
C LEU A 141 -39.69 21.00 -27.17
N ASP A 142 -40.95 20.64 -27.35
CA ASP A 142 -41.86 21.25 -28.33
C ASP A 142 -42.11 22.74 -28.02
N VAL A 143 -42.30 23.09 -26.75
CA VAL A 143 -42.56 24.47 -26.29
C VAL A 143 -41.42 25.44 -26.62
N PHE A 144 -40.18 24.93 -26.61
CA PHE A 144 -38.97 25.73 -26.85
C PHE A 144 -38.32 25.47 -28.21
N GLY A 145 -38.86 24.56 -29.04
CA GLY A 145 -38.23 24.18 -30.30
C GLY A 145 -36.84 23.55 -30.11
N LEU A 146 -36.65 22.84 -29.00
CA LEU A 146 -35.38 22.19 -28.65
C LEU A 146 -35.41 20.71 -29.01
N THR A 147 -34.25 20.13 -29.27
CA THR A 147 -34.10 18.68 -29.40
C THR A 147 -33.70 18.08 -28.05
N LYS A 148 -33.77 16.75 -27.98
CA LYS A 148 -33.28 15.99 -26.83
C LYS A 148 -31.81 16.30 -26.50
N SER A 149 -30.96 16.44 -27.53
CA SER A 149 -29.55 16.80 -27.36
C SER A 149 -29.36 18.21 -26.80
N ASP A 150 -30.22 19.17 -27.17
CA ASP A 150 -30.11 20.53 -26.64
C ASP A 150 -30.47 20.60 -25.16
N TRP A 151 -31.42 19.77 -24.72
CA TRP A 151 -31.72 19.62 -23.30
C TRP A 151 -30.59 18.91 -22.55
N GLY A 152 -29.96 17.92 -23.19
CA GLY A 152 -28.71 17.32 -22.74
C GLY A 152 -27.60 18.35 -22.55
N ASP A 153 -27.49 19.33 -23.45
CA ASP A 153 -26.54 20.44 -23.32
C ASP A 153 -26.82 21.30 -22.08
N ILE A 154 -28.08 21.63 -21.81
CA ILE A 154 -28.49 22.43 -20.64
C ILE A 154 -28.20 21.68 -19.33
N SER A 155 -28.51 20.38 -19.27
CA SER A 155 -28.20 19.56 -18.10
C SER A 155 -26.68 19.42 -17.87
N THR A 156 -25.92 19.22 -18.94
CA THR A 156 -24.45 19.12 -18.89
C THR A 156 -23.80 20.45 -18.51
N LEU A 157 -24.35 21.57 -18.98
CA LEU A 157 -23.93 22.90 -18.57
C LEU A 157 -24.06 23.07 -17.05
N ALA A 158 -25.17 22.62 -16.45
CA ALA A 158 -25.36 22.65 -15.01
C ALA A 158 -24.36 21.74 -14.26
N ASP A 159 -24.06 20.53 -14.76
CA ASP A 159 -23.06 19.64 -14.14
C ASP A 159 -21.68 20.31 -14.02
N PHE A 160 -21.30 21.14 -15.01
CA PHE A 160 -19.93 21.63 -15.16
C PHE A 160 -19.69 23.09 -14.81
N HIS A 161 -20.73 23.88 -14.56
CA HIS A 161 -20.54 25.32 -14.37
C HIS A 161 -19.52 25.63 -13.26
N MET A 162 -19.54 24.91 -12.12
CA MET A 162 -18.56 25.11 -11.06
C MET A 162 -17.14 24.58 -11.38
N CYS A 163 -16.99 23.65 -12.31
CA CYS A 163 -15.71 23.00 -12.62
C CYS A 163 -14.81 23.81 -13.57
N THR A 164 -15.37 24.81 -14.27
CA THR A 164 -14.64 25.57 -15.29
C THR A 164 -14.66 27.08 -15.03
N TYR A 165 -15.19 27.55 -13.90
CA TYR A 165 -15.64 28.95 -13.73
C TYR A 165 -14.59 30.01 -13.38
N PHE A 166 -13.45 29.63 -12.79
CA PHE A 166 -12.55 30.58 -12.13
C PHE A 166 -11.18 30.67 -12.82
N PRO A 167 -10.97 31.61 -13.77
CA PRO A 167 -9.70 31.72 -14.52
C PRO A 167 -8.49 31.98 -13.62
N ASN A 168 -8.66 32.75 -12.54
CA ASN A 168 -7.58 33.22 -11.67
C ASN A 168 -7.09 32.15 -10.67
N GLN A 169 -7.68 30.95 -10.67
CA GLN A 169 -7.30 29.83 -9.82
C GLN A 169 -7.03 28.55 -10.62
N THR A 170 -6.90 28.63 -11.95
CA THR A 170 -6.93 27.43 -12.81
C THR A 170 -5.71 26.54 -12.61
N SER A 171 -5.89 25.51 -11.80
CA SER A 171 -5.09 24.30 -11.95
C SER A 171 -5.14 23.89 -13.42
N LEU A 172 -4.01 23.47 -13.98
CA LEU A 172 -3.93 23.01 -15.37
C LEU A 172 -4.99 21.92 -15.68
N LEU A 173 -5.40 21.18 -14.65
CA LEU A 173 -6.46 20.19 -14.69
C LEU A 173 -7.85 20.78 -15.06
N HIS A 174 -8.21 21.96 -14.57
CA HIS A 174 -9.48 22.62 -14.92
C HIS A 174 -9.55 23.03 -16.40
N LYS A 175 -8.40 23.41 -16.98
CA LYS A 175 -8.31 23.70 -18.42
C LYS A 175 -8.53 22.43 -19.24
N PHE A 176 -7.90 21.33 -18.81
CA PHE A 176 -8.08 20.03 -19.44
C PHE A 176 -9.53 19.51 -19.35
N THR A 177 -10.21 19.66 -18.20
CA THR A 177 -11.62 19.25 -18.06
C THR A 177 -12.55 20.07 -18.96
N GLY A 178 -12.28 21.36 -19.15
CA GLY A 178 -12.97 22.18 -20.14
C GLY A 178 -12.75 21.68 -21.57
N ASN A 179 -11.52 21.31 -21.93
CA ASN A 179 -11.16 20.87 -23.29
C ASN A 179 -11.86 19.58 -23.73
N ILE A 180 -12.17 18.68 -22.80
CA ILE A 180 -12.86 17.41 -23.12
C ILE A 180 -14.38 17.56 -23.29
N LEU A 181 -14.94 18.75 -23.07
CA LEU A 181 -16.34 19.02 -23.32
C LEU A 181 -16.61 19.31 -24.82
N PRO A 182 -17.83 19.05 -25.32
CA PRO A 182 -18.24 19.47 -26.65
C PRO A 182 -18.23 20.99 -26.81
N ASP A 183 -17.98 21.47 -28.03
CA ASP A 183 -17.94 22.90 -28.34
C ASP A 183 -19.27 23.62 -28.08
N SER A 184 -20.40 22.93 -28.18
CA SER A 184 -21.71 23.48 -27.82
C SER A 184 -21.79 23.85 -26.34
N ILE A 185 -21.26 23.01 -25.46
CA ILE A 185 -21.21 23.25 -24.01
C ILE A 185 -20.21 24.35 -23.67
N LYS A 186 -19.02 24.33 -24.29
CA LYS A 186 -17.98 25.34 -24.06
C LYS A 186 -18.50 26.76 -24.32
N ARG A 187 -19.24 26.94 -25.42
CA ARG A 187 -19.89 28.21 -25.77
C ARG A 187 -20.90 28.66 -24.72
N LEU A 188 -21.74 27.74 -24.25
CA LEU A 188 -22.72 28.05 -23.21
C LEU A 188 -22.07 28.34 -21.85
N LEU A 189 -20.96 27.67 -21.51
CA LEU A 189 -20.20 27.94 -20.28
C LEU A 189 -19.60 29.35 -20.26
N ILE A 190 -19.12 29.85 -21.40
CA ILE A 190 -18.63 31.24 -21.52
C ILE A 190 -19.76 32.23 -21.21
N ILE A 191 -20.96 31.99 -21.77
CA ILE A 191 -22.12 32.86 -21.54
C ILE A 191 -22.62 32.76 -20.10
N LEU A 192 -22.74 31.53 -19.57
CA LEU A 192 -23.22 31.28 -18.22
C LEU A 192 -22.32 31.94 -17.18
N ARG A 193 -20.99 31.83 -17.35
CA ARG A 193 -20.00 32.49 -16.49
C ARG A 193 -20.25 33.99 -16.39
N ARG A 194 -20.52 34.65 -17.52
CA ARG A 194 -20.84 36.08 -17.54
C ARG A 194 -22.16 36.37 -16.85
N GLY A 195 -23.18 35.54 -17.09
CA GLY A 195 -24.50 35.65 -16.47
C GLY A 195 -24.46 35.57 -14.94
N ASP A 196 -23.89 34.51 -14.40
CA ASP A 196 -23.85 34.23 -12.97
C ASP A 196 -23.03 35.27 -12.21
N GLN A 197 -21.80 35.55 -12.67
CA GLN A 197 -20.91 36.51 -11.99
C GLN A 197 -21.48 37.94 -11.99
N LEU A 198 -22.18 38.36 -13.06
CA LEU A 198 -22.82 39.67 -13.12
C LEU A 198 -24.17 39.74 -12.41
N SER A 199 -24.81 38.58 -12.14
CA SER A 199 -26.06 38.49 -11.39
C SER A 199 -25.88 38.47 -9.87
N MET A 200 -24.66 38.19 -9.40
CA MET A 200 -24.31 38.22 -7.97
C MET A 200 -24.43 39.64 -7.40
N VAL A 201 -25.19 39.81 -6.31
CA VAL A 201 -25.21 41.03 -5.48
C VAL A 201 -24.28 40.79 -4.29
N PRO A 202 -23.06 41.37 -4.28
CA PRO A 202 -22.07 41.02 -3.27
C PRO A 202 -22.53 41.39 -1.85
N SER A 203 -22.30 40.49 -0.90
CA SER A 203 -22.42 40.76 0.54
C SER A 203 -21.50 41.91 0.96
N SER A 204 -21.85 42.65 2.01
CA SER A 204 -21.00 43.73 2.56
C SER A 204 -19.62 43.26 3.01
N THR A 205 -19.44 41.95 3.16
CA THR A 205 -18.18 41.25 3.45
C THR A 205 -17.32 40.95 2.22
N TYR A 206 -17.82 41.13 1.00
CA TYR A 206 -17.09 40.89 -0.24
C TYR A 206 -16.48 42.18 -0.79
N SER A 207 -15.19 42.16 -1.14
CA SER A 207 -14.42 43.39 -1.40
C SER A 207 -14.55 43.96 -2.82
N LYS A 208 -15.24 43.27 -3.74
CA LYS A 208 -15.33 43.67 -5.15
C LYS A 208 -16.66 44.33 -5.49
N THR A 209 -16.63 45.45 -6.21
CA THR A 209 -17.82 46.09 -6.79
C THR A 209 -18.29 45.37 -8.06
N ALA A 210 -19.53 45.62 -8.49
CA ALA A 210 -20.06 45.07 -9.74
C ALA A 210 -19.23 45.47 -10.98
N GLU A 211 -18.72 46.70 -11.01
CA GLU A 211 -17.80 47.18 -12.05
C GLU A 211 -16.49 46.40 -12.06
N GLN A 212 -15.89 46.14 -10.89
CA GLN A 212 -14.65 45.36 -10.79
C GLN A 212 -14.86 43.89 -11.22
N ILE A 213 -16.04 43.32 -10.97
CA ILE A 213 -16.40 41.99 -11.48
C ILE A 213 -16.49 42.02 -13.00
N ARG A 214 -17.15 43.02 -13.58
CA ARG A 214 -17.28 43.20 -15.02
C ARG A 214 -15.92 43.36 -15.71
N GLU A 215 -15.08 44.25 -15.22
CA GLU A 215 -13.72 44.48 -15.75
C GLU A 215 -12.89 43.19 -15.68
N ASN A 216 -12.98 42.44 -14.58
CA ASN A 216 -12.27 41.18 -14.44
C ASN A 216 -12.79 40.09 -15.40
N ILE A 217 -14.11 40.03 -15.64
CA ILE A 217 -14.68 39.13 -16.65
C ILE A 217 -14.14 39.49 -18.03
N ASP A 218 -14.30 40.74 -18.44
CA ASP A 218 -13.92 41.19 -19.79
C ASP A 218 -12.40 41.00 -20.02
N HIS A 219 -11.57 41.22 -18.99
CA HIS A 219 -10.11 41.00 -19.08
C HIS A 219 -9.71 39.53 -19.19
N THR A 220 -10.45 38.62 -18.54
CA THR A 220 -10.11 37.18 -18.48
C THR A 220 -10.92 36.34 -19.45
N GLU A 221 -11.83 36.94 -20.22
CA GLU A 221 -12.71 36.24 -21.17
C GLU A 221 -11.91 35.69 -22.35
N GLU A 222 -11.02 36.49 -22.94
CA GLU A 222 -10.15 36.03 -24.03
C GLU A 222 -9.24 34.88 -23.61
N GLU A 223 -8.59 34.98 -22.45
CA GLU A 223 -7.75 33.92 -21.89
C GLU A 223 -8.55 32.64 -21.63
N TYR A 224 -9.77 32.79 -21.09
CA TYR A 224 -10.66 31.67 -20.81
C TYR A 224 -11.13 30.98 -22.10
N VAL A 225 -11.52 31.75 -23.11
CA VAL A 225 -11.88 31.24 -24.44
C VAL A 225 -10.69 30.49 -25.06
N GLN A 226 -9.51 31.10 -25.10
CA GLN A 226 -8.31 30.46 -25.62
C GLN A 226 -8.00 29.15 -24.88
N SER A 227 -8.21 29.12 -23.56
CA SER A 227 -7.97 27.92 -22.75
C SER A 227 -8.98 26.79 -23.00
N LEU A 228 -10.26 27.08 -23.25
CA LEU A 228 -11.30 26.06 -23.51
C LEU A 228 -11.21 25.43 -24.91
N PHE A 229 -10.57 26.13 -25.85
CA PHE A 229 -10.40 25.71 -27.24
C PHE A 229 -8.95 25.34 -27.57
N SER A 230 -8.08 25.30 -26.56
CA SER A 230 -6.68 24.89 -26.67
C SER A 230 -6.57 23.40 -27.00
N SER A 231 -5.75 23.05 -28.00
CA SER A 231 -5.43 21.66 -28.35
C SER A 231 -4.17 21.12 -27.66
N GLN A 232 -3.47 21.95 -26.87
CA GLN A 232 -2.10 21.66 -26.39
C GLN A 232 -1.99 21.02 -25.00
N ASP A 233 -3.11 20.76 -24.32
CA ASP A 233 -3.08 20.43 -22.89
C ASP A 233 -2.85 18.93 -22.55
N TYR A 234 -2.57 18.08 -23.55
CA TYR A 234 -2.24 16.67 -23.31
C TYR A 234 -0.93 16.46 -22.53
N LYS A 235 -0.02 17.45 -22.50
CA LYS A 235 1.19 17.41 -21.67
C LYS A 235 0.91 17.21 -20.17
N LEU A 236 -0.32 17.46 -19.72
CA LEU A 236 -0.74 17.20 -18.35
C LEU A 236 -0.99 15.72 -18.07
N LEU A 237 -1.29 14.95 -19.12
CA LEU A 237 -1.37 13.50 -19.04
C LEU A 237 0.02 12.85 -18.96
N ASP A 238 1.13 13.56 -19.22
CA ASP A 238 2.48 12.99 -19.05
C ASP A 238 2.72 12.48 -17.63
N LYS A 239 2.07 13.11 -16.65
CA LYS A 239 2.12 12.68 -15.26
C LYS A 239 0.98 11.74 -14.88
N LYS A 240 -0.02 11.55 -15.75
CA LYS A 240 -1.20 10.78 -15.41
C LYS A 240 -1.09 9.32 -15.89
N LYS A 241 -1.31 8.37 -14.98
CA LYS A 241 -1.22 6.92 -15.17
C LYS A 241 -2.62 6.32 -15.44
N GLY A 242 -3.15 6.56 -16.64
CA GLY A 242 -4.42 5.98 -17.10
C GLY A 242 -5.67 6.82 -16.80
N LEU A 243 -6.84 6.19 -16.98
CA LEU A 243 -8.16 6.78 -16.80
C LEU A 243 -8.96 5.96 -15.77
N LEU A 244 -9.38 6.59 -14.68
CA LEU A 244 -10.24 5.98 -13.66
C LEU A 244 -11.68 6.49 -13.83
N ILE A 245 -12.60 5.58 -14.12
CA ILE A 245 -14.03 5.85 -14.20
C ILE A 245 -14.71 5.30 -12.95
N LEU A 246 -15.17 6.20 -12.09
CA LEU A 246 -15.96 5.91 -10.89
C LEU A 246 -17.44 5.96 -11.25
N ASN A 247 -18.11 4.82 -11.27
CA ASN A 247 -19.55 4.80 -11.46
C ASN A 247 -20.25 4.81 -10.11
N ASN A 248 -20.97 5.89 -9.83
CA ASN A 248 -21.65 6.17 -8.57
C ASN A 248 -23.15 6.08 -8.77
N GLY A 249 -23.86 5.38 -7.89
CA GLY A 249 -25.31 5.28 -7.98
C GLY A 249 -25.85 4.11 -7.17
N GLY A 250 -27.09 4.27 -6.70
CA GLY A 250 -27.87 3.27 -5.97
C GLY A 250 -27.99 1.93 -6.70
N SER A 251 -28.43 0.91 -5.97
CA SER A 251 -28.96 -0.28 -6.63
C SER A 251 -30.08 0.12 -7.61
N SER A 252 -30.23 -0.62 -8.71
CA SER A 252 -31.28 -0.39 -9.71
C SER A 252 -31.27 0.93 -10.48
N THR A 253 -30.22 1.74 -10.35
CA THR A 253 -30.02 3.00 -11.12
C THR A 253 -29.49 2.82 -12.54
N GLY A 254 -29.22 1.58 -13.00
CA GLY A 254 -28.68 1.32 -14.35
C GLY A 254 -27.15 1.38 -14.45
N LYS A 255 -26.47 1.70 -13.35
CA LYS A 255 -25.00 1.75 -13.23
C LYS A 255 -24.27 0.57 -13.90
N SER A 256 -24.59 -0.66 -13.52
CA SER A 256 -23.86 -1.84 -14.02
C SER A 256 -24.15 -2.12 -15.50
N THR A 257 -25.34 -1.77 -16.00
CA THR A 257 -25.66 -1.80 -17.43
C THR A 257 -24.78 -0.81 -18.19
N PHE A 258 -24.60 0.40 -17.65
CA PHE A 258 -23.69 1.39 -18.22
C PHE A 258 -22.23 0.91 -18.20
N CYS A 259 -21.75 0.35 -17.09
CA CYS A 259 -20.41 -0.23 -16.99
C CYS A 259 -20.19 -1.36 -18.03
N ALA A 260 -21.18 -2.25 -18.22
CA ALA A 260 -21.13 -3.29 -19.23
C ALA A 260 -21.06 -2.72 -20.65
N ASN A 261 -21.79 -1.63 -20.93
CA ASN A 261 -21.71 -0.94 -22.21
C ASN A 261 -20.34 -0.28 -22.44
N LEU A 262 -19.76 0.37 -21.42
CA LEU A 262 -18.39 0.90 -21.47
C LEU A 262 -17.38 -0.22 -21.72
N LYS A 263 -17.51 -1.35 -21.01
CA LYS A 263 -16.64 -2.52 -21.21
C LYS A 263 -16.75 -3.08 -22.62
N ARG A 264 -17.97 -3.19 -23.18
CA ARG A 264 -18.20 -3.60 -24.57
C ARG A 264 -17.59 -2.62 -25.56
N LYS A 265 -17.74 -1.31 -25.33
CA LYS A 265 -17.23 -0.24 -26.19
C LYS A 265 -15.71 -0.21 -26.25
N PHE A 266 -15.03 -0.31 -25.09
CA PHE A 266 -13.58 -0.21 -25.01
C PHE A 266 -12.86 -1.56 -25.13
N GLY A 267 -13.56 -2.68 -24.94
CA GLY A 267 -13.00 -4.03 -25.15
C GLY A 267 -11.77 -4.30 -24.29
N SER A 268 -10.63 -4.58 -24.93
CA SER A 268 -9.35 -4.82 -24.26
C SER A 268 -8.67 -3.54 -23.74
N LYS A 269 -9.13 -2.34 -24.14
CA LYS A 269 -8.61 -1.05 -23.65
C LYS A 269 -9.05 -0.73 -22.21
N SER A 270 -10.00 -1.50 -21.66
CA SER A 270 -10.55 -1.27 -20.33
C SER A 270 -10.53 -2.51 -19.44
N ILE A 271 -10.47 -2.27 -18.13
CA ILE A 271 -10.75 -3.28 -17.10
C ILE A 271 -12.03 -2.88 -16.37
N TRP A 272 -12.89 -3.84 -16.10
CA TRP A 272 -14.11 -3.64 -15.34
C TRP A 272 -13.94 -4.32 -13.98
N VAL A 273 -14.10 -3.54 -12.91
CA VAL A 273 -13.91 -3.96 -11.53
C VAL A 273 -15.26 -3.92 -10.78
N PRO A 274 -16.16 -4.91 -11.02
CA PRO A 274 -17.45 -4.98 -10.33
C PRO A 274 -17.32 -5.65 -8.96
N ARG A 275 -17.69 -4.95 -7.87
CA ARG A 275 -17.56 -5.47 -6.49
C ARG A 275 -18.23 -6.83 -6.30
N ASP A 276 -19.37 -7.03 -6.93
CA ASP A 276 -20.16 -8.24 -6.77
C ASP A 276 -19.45 -9.48 -7.32
N LEU A 277 -18.67 -9.32 -8.40
CA LEU A 277 -17.81 -10.39 -8.93
C LEU A 277 -16.73 -10.79 -7.92
N TYR A 278 -16.06 -9.81 -7.28
CA TYR A 278 -15.04 -10.10 -6.26
C TYR A 278 -15.65 -10.74 -5.02
N THR A 279 -16.84 -10.27 -4.63
CA THR A 279 -17.59 -10.86 -3.51
C THR A 279 -17.86 -12.33 -3.79
N VAL A 280 -18.38 -12.65 -4.97
CA VAL A 280 -18.60 -14.04 -5.39
C VAL A 280 -17.31 -14.84 -5.44
N ARG A 281 -16.25 -14.35 -6.09
CA ARG A 281 -14.97 -15.06 -6.20
C ARG A 281 -14.37 -15.42 -4.85
N ILE A 282 -14.38 -14.47 -3.91
CA ILE A 282 -13.75 -14.64 -2.60
C ILE A 282 -14.61 -15.48 -1.66
N VAL A 283 -15.91 -15.20 -1.58
CA VAL A 283 -16.81 -15.91 -0.65
C VAL A 283 -17.08 -17.35 -1.11
N SER A 284 -17.11 -17.60 -2.43
CA SER A 284 -17.20 -18.98 -2.96
C SER A 284 -15.87 -19.72 -3.01
N GLY A 285 -14.74 -19.01 -2.91
CA GLY A 285 -13.40 -19.57 -3.12
C GLY A 285 -13.07 -19.93 -4.58
N ASN A 286 -13.92 -19.55 -5.54
CA ASN A 286 -13.72 -19.82 -6.97
C ASN A 286 -13.32 -18.54 -7.71
N HIS A 287 -12.01 -18.39 -7.97
CA HIS A 287 -11.45 -17.19 -8.60
C HIS A 287 -11.68 -17.11 -10.12
N ASP A 288 -12.07 -18.21 -10.77
CA ASP A 288 -12.24 -18.27 -12.23
C ASP A 288 -13.63 -17.83 -12.71
N ILE A 289 -14.55 -17.55 -11.79
CA ILE A 289 -15.90 -17.11 -12.12
C ILE A 289 -15.86 -15.78 -12.88
N THR A 290 -16.63 -15.69 -13.95
CA THR A 290 -16.91 -14.46 -14.70
C THR A 290 -18.31 -13.95 -14.35
N LEU A 291 -18.56 -12.67 -14.63
CA LEU A 291 -19.85 -12.06 -14.30
C LEU A 291 -21.04 -12.75 -14.99
N ASP A 292 -20.86 -13.21 -16.23
CA ASP A 292 -21.90 -13.89 -17.01
C ASP A 292 -22.25 -15.29 -16.48
N GLN A 293 -21.41 -15.85 -15.60
CA GLN A 293 -21.62 -17.15 -14.95
C GLN A 293 -22.37 -17.04 -13.61
N ILE A 294 -22.62 -15.82 -13.11
CA ILE A 294 -23.26 -15.60 -11.82
C ILE A 294 -24.78 -15.61 -12.01
N SER A 295 -25.43 -16.71 -11.63
CA SER A 295 -26.90 -16.75 -11.59
C SER A 295 -27.44 -15.97 -10.38
N PRO A 296 -28.71 -15.49 -10.44
CA PRO A 296 -29.41 -14.91 -9.31
C PRO A 296 -29.31 -15.72 -8.01
N GLU A 297 -29.56 -17.03 -8.10
CA GLU A 297 -29.61 -17.94 -6.96
C GLU A 297 -28.22 -18.11 -6.35
N PHE A 298 -27.19 -18.26 -7.20
CA PHE A 298 -25.81 -18.40 -6.75
C PHE A 298 -25.28 -17.11 -6.09
N TYR A 299 -25.65 -15.95 -6.63
CA TYR A 299 -25.33 -14.67 -5.99
C TYR A 299 -26.01 -14.54 -4.63
N GLN A 300 -27.29 -14.87 -4.54
CA GLN A 300 -28.05 -14.80 -3.29
C GLN A 300 -27.43 -15.69 -2.21
N GLU A 301 -27.10 -16.96 -2.55
CA GLU A 301 -26.42 -17.89 -1.64
C GLU A 301 -25.09 -17.31 -1.15
N THR A 302 -24.30 -16.73 -2.05
CA THR A 302 -23.03 -16.09 -1.72
C THR A 302 -23.22 -14.91 -0.77
N MET A 303 -24.23 -14.06 -1.02
CA MET A 303 -24.50 -12.90 -0.18
C MET A 303 -25.02 -13.27 1.21
N GLU A 304 -25.79 -14.35 1.32
CA GLU A 304 -26.21 -14.90 2.61
C GLU A 304 -25.00 -15.40 3.41
N LYS A 305 -24.06 -16.11 2.78
CA LYS A 305 -22.79 -16.53 3.41
C LYS A 305 -21.95 -15.32 3.86
N TYR A 306 -21.80 -14.33 2.99
CA TYR A 306 -21.06 -13.10 3.29
C TYR A 306 -21.66 -12.30 4.47
N LYS A 307 -22.99 -12.25 4.55
CA LYS A 307 -23.67 -11.63 5.71
C LYS A 307 -23.49 -12.46 6.98
N ALA A 308 -23.64 -13.79 6.88
CA ALA A 308 -23.50 -14.71 8.00
C ALA A 308 -22.08 -14.74 8.60
N SER A 309 -21.05 -14.46 7.80
CA SER A 309 -19.66 -14.35 8.28
C SER A 309 -19.40 -13.10 9.13
N GLY A 310 -20.35 -12.16 9.16
CA GLY A 310 -20.12 -10.82 9.71
C GLY A 310 -19.28 -9.95 8.79
N LYS A 311 -19.24 -10.24 7.48
CA LYS A 311 -18.43 -9.54 6.45
C LYS A 311 -16.92 -9.64 6.69
N LYS A 312 -16.44 -10.77 7.24
CA LYS A 312 -15.00 -10.99 7.50
C LYS A 312 -14.15 -10.85 6.23
N GLU A 313 -14.71 -11.21 5.09
CA GLU A 313 -14.06 -11.19 3.77
C GLU A 313 -13.99 -9.79 3.14
N ALA A 314 -14.55 -8.75 3.79
CA ALA A 314 -14.61 -7.40 3.22
C ALA A 314 -13.20 -6.83 2.92
N SER A 315 -12.23 -7.09 3.79
CA SER A 315 -10.83 -6.66 3.61
C SER A 315 -10.21 -7.29 2.36
N ASP A 316 -10.41 -8.60 2.18
CA ASP A 316 -9.88 -9.34 1.03
C ASP A 316 -10.54 -8.90 -0.28
N ILE A 317 -11.86 -8.65 -0.26
CA ILE A 317 -12.60 -8.10 -1.41
C ILE A 317 -12.03 -6.73 -1.79
N ASN A 318 -11.84 -5.85 -0.81
CA ASN A 318 -11.33 -4.50 -1.06
C ASN A 318 -9.90 -4.55 -1.61
N LYS A 319 -9.05 -5.40 -1.04
CA LYS A 319 -7.67 -5.59 -1.48
C LYS A 319 -7.59 -6.14 -2.91
N ALA A 320 -8.44 -7.11 -3.27
CA ALA A 320 -8.48 -7.65 -4.63
C ALA A 320 -8.94 -6.60 -5.64
N MET A 321 -9.99 -5.83 -5.33
CA MET A 321 -10.42 -4.71 -6.17
C MET A 321 -9.32 -3.65 -6.33
N MET A 322 -8.66 -3.28 -5.22
CA MET A 322 -7.58 -2.30 -5.22
C MET A 322 -6.41 -2.72 -6.11
N ASN A 323 -6.04 -4.00 -6.09
CA ASN A 323 -4.98 -4.54 -6.95
C ASN A 323 -5.35 -4.44 -8.43
N ASP A 324 -6.56 -4.83 -8.83
CA ASP A 324 -6.98 -4.74 -10.24
C ASP A 324 -7.12 -3.28 -10.73
N ILE A 325 -7.56 -2.37 -9.84
CA ILE A 325 -7.58 -0.93 -10.12
C ILE A 325 -6.15 -0.42 -10.32
N TYR A 326 -5.25 -0.79 -9.40
CA TYR A 326 -3.84 -0.40 -9.46
C TYR A 326 -3.21 -0.89 -10.78
N ASP A 327 -3.34 -2.18 -11.08
CA ASP A 327 -2.73 -2.81 -12.24
C ASP A 327 -3.27 -2.19 -13.53
N GLY A 328 -4.59 -1.95 -13.61
CA GLY A 328 -5.21 -1.30 -14.76
C GLY A 328 -4.68 0.12 -15.00
N LEU A 329 -4.53 0.93 -13.94
CA LEU A 329 -3.99 2.29 -14.04
C LEU A 329 -2.50 2.30 -14.40
N GLN A 330 -1.71 1.41 -13.79
CA GLN A 330 -0.28 1.25 -14.10
C GLN A 330 -0.09 0.82 -15.57
N MET A 331 -0.98 0.00 -16.12
CA MET A 331 -1.03 -0.37 -17.54
C MET A 331 -1.61 0.72 -18.46
N GLY A 332 -2.22 1.77 -17.91
CA GLY A 332 -2.77 2.87 -18.70
C GLY A 332 -4.10 2.55 -19.32
N LEU A 333 -4.78 1.55 -18.78
CA LEU A 333 -6.10 1.15 -19.20
C LEU A 333 -7.13 2.16 -18.70
N ILE A 334 -8.32 2.02 -19.28
CA ILE A 334 -9.53 2.62 -18.75
C ILE A 334 -10.06 1.71 -17.64
N VAL A 335 -9.92 2.12 -16.38
CA VAL A 335 -10.38 1.36 -15.22
C VAL A 335 -11.79 1.78 -14.86
N ILE A 336 -12.75 0.86 -14.98
CA ILE A 336 -14.16 1.10 -14.69
C ILE A 336 -14.49 0.46 -13.35
N VAL A 337 -14.62 1.29 -12.31
CA VAL A 337 -15.00 0.83 -10.97
C VAL A 337 -16.51 0.80 -10.87
N ASP A 338 -17.05 -0.39 -10.66
CA ASP A 338 -18.49 -0.62 -10.56
C ASP A 338 -18.85 -1.14 -9.17
N THR A 339 -19.29 -0.23 -8.30
CA THR A 339 -19.57 -0.59 -6.92
C THR A 339 -20.54 0.39 -6.29
N CYS A 340 -21.36 -0.11 -5.37
CA CYS A 340 -22.08 0.77 -4.46
C CYS A 340 -21.17 1.29 -3.33
N ALA A 341 -19.95 0.75 -3.19
CA ALA A 341 -18.95 1.14 -2.19
C ALA A 341 -18.46 2.58 -2.34
N THR A 342 -18.60 3.20 -3.53
CA THR A 342 -18.36 4.64 -3.69
C THR A 342 -19.34 5.49 -2.86
N MET A 343 -20.40 4.88 -2.35
CA MET A 343 -21.37 5.53 -1.48
C MET A 343 -21.20 5.18 0.00
N PHE A 344 -20.19 4.38 0.36
CA PHE A 344 -19.87 3.93 1.74
C PHE A 344 -18.39 4.18 2.08
N ASP A 345 -17.99 4.02 3.35
CA ASP A 345 -16.60 4.23 3.82
C ASP A 345 -15.53 3.29 3.18
N ALA A 346 -15.95 2.35 2.32
CA ALA A 346 -15.06 1.41 1.67
C ALA A 346 -14.28 2.01 0.49
N ILE A 347 -14.68 3.18 -0.05
CA ILE A 347 -13.93 3.81 -1.15
C ILE A 347 -12.47 4.08 -0.79
N ASP A 348 -12.23 4.50 0.46
CA ASP A 348 -10.92 4.80 1.03
C ASP A 348 -10.00 3.55 1.08
N THR A 349 -10.58 2.35 0.96
CA THR A 349 -9.85 1.08 1.02
C THR A 349 -9.73 0.35 -0.32
N ILE A 350 -10.47 0.77 -1.35
CA ILE A 350 -10.41 0.15 -2.69
C ILE A 350 -9.67 1.00 -3.72
N ILE A 351 -9.58 2.31 -3.51
CA ILE A 351 -8.88 3.21 -4.43
C ILE A 351 -7.40 3.30 -4.02
N PRO A 352 -6.46 2.78 -4.83
CA PRO A 352 -5.04 2.81 -4.50
C PRO A 352 -4.45 4.22 -4.65
N GLU A 353 -3.30 4.47 -4.02
CA GLU A 353 -2.59 5.77 -4.08
C GLU A 353 -2.34 6.27 -5.50
N ILE A 354 -2.01 5.37 -6.43
CA ILE A 354 -1.80 5.67 -7.85
C ILE A 354 -3.00 6.35 -8.53
N ALA A 355 -4.21 6.26 -7.95
CA ALA A 355 -5.37 6.95 -8.49
C ALA A 355 -5.25 8.48 -8.46
N GLN A 356 -4.43 9.06 -7.58
CA GLN A 356 -4.06 10.49 -7.63
C GLN A 356 -3.38 10.83 -8.96
N ASP A 357 -2.61 9.90 -9.50
CA ASP A 357 -1.99 10.01 -10.79
C ASP A 357 -2.95 9.61 -11.93
N ALA A 358 -4.18 9.17 -11.72
CA ALA A 358 -5.09 8.89 -12.83
C ALA A 358 -5.87 10.15 -13.26
N PHE A 359 -6.31 10.23 -14.52
CA PHE A 359 -7.42 11.15 -14.84
C PHE A 359 -8.71 10.50 -14.32
N ARG A 360 -9.44 11.17 -13.42
CA ARG A 360 -10.59 10.61 -12.72
C ARG A 360 -11.91 11.20 -13.25
N VAL A 361 -12.82 10.33 -13.66
CA VAL A 361 -14.17 10.69 -14.11
C VAL A 361 -15.18 10.00 -13.22
N ALA A 362 -16.18 10.73 -12.72
CA ALA A 362 -17.29 10.18 -11.98
C ALA A 362 -18.59 10.30 -12.77
N PHE A 363 -19.29 9.18 -12.94
CA PHE A 363 -20.64 9.14 -13.49
C PHE A 363 -21.62 8.88 -12.36
N TRP A 364 -22.58 9.78 -12.19
CA TRP A 364 -23.59 9.74 -11.13
C TRP A 364 -24.93 9.33 -11.70
N HIS A 365 -25.24 8.05 -11.54
CA HIS A 365 -26.44 7.42 -12.03
C HIS A 365 -27.62 7.76 -11.14
N HIS A 366 -28.67 8.29 -11.76
CA HIS A 366 -29.97 8.46 -11.12
C HIS A 366 -31.06 7.83 -11.99
N ARG A 367 -32.25 7.65 -11.41
CA ARG A 367 -33.35 6.98 -12.07
C ARG A 367 -34.58 7.87 -12.06
N ASN A 368 -35.06 8.21 -13.26
CA ASN A 368 -36.26 9.03 -13.48
C ASN A 368 -37.52 8.18 -13.74
N THR A 369 -37.42 6.85 -13.71
CA THR A 369 -38.52 5.91 -13.93
C THR A 369 -38.76 5.02 -12.72
N VAL A 370 -40.00 4.53 -12.59
CA VAL A 370 -40.40 3.58 -11.53
C VAL A 370 -39.61 2.28 -11.66
N ILE A 371 -39.13 1.72 -10.55
CA ILE A 371 -38.65 0.33 -10.51
C ILE A 371 -39.86 -0.59 -10.51
N THR A 372 -39.96 -1.49 -11.49
CA THR A 372 -41.04 -2.46 -11.55
C THR A 372 -40.66 -3.78 -10.86
N GLU A 373 -41.67 -4.57 -10.47
CA GLU A 373 -41.44 -5.92 -9.94
C GLU A 373 -40.73 -6.81 -10.98
N GLU A 374 -41.08 -6.68 -12.26
CA GLU A 374 -40.46 -7.43 -13.36
C GLU A 374 -38.95 -7.14 -13.47
N GLU A 375 -38.57 -5.86 -13.42
CA GLU A 375 -37.15 -5.46 -13.39
C GLU A 375 -36.44 -5.91 -12.11
N SER A 376 -37.19 -6.00 -11.02
CA SER A 376 -36.64 -6.42 -9.73
C SER A 376 -36.32 -7.92 -9.75
N LEU A 377 -37.28 -8.74 -10.17
CA LEU A 377 -37.14 -10.19 -10.35
C LEU A 377 -36.02 -10.55 -11.33
N GLY A 378 -35.82 -9.76 -12.39
CA GLY A 378 -34.72 -9.94 -13.33
C GLY A 378 -33.32 -9.60 -12.78
N ARG A 379 -33.23 -8.89 -11.64
CA ARG A 379 -31.96 -8.47 -11.02
C ARG A 379 -31.67 -9.33 -9.79
N TRP A 380 -31.09 -10.48 -10.07
CA TRP A 380 -30.56 -11.40 -9.06
C TRP A 380 -31.60 -11.86 -8.04
N GLY A 381 -32.87 -11.96 -8.47
CA GLY A 381 -33.96 -12.52 -7.67
C GLY A 381 -34.37 -11.66 -6.47
N MET A 382 -33.95 -10.39 -6.40
CA MET A 382 -34.35 -9.49 -5.32
C MET A 382 -35.80 -9.03 -5.50
N SER A 383 -36.62 -9.09 -4.44
CA SER A 383 -37.96 -8.49 -4.43
C SER A 383 -37.89 -6.97 -4.63
N LEU A 384 -38.96 -6.39 -5.18
CA LEU A 384 -39.06 -4.93 -5.35
C LEU A 384 -38.82 -4.19 -4.02
N ASN A 385 -39.39 -4.65 -2.91
CA ASN A 385 -39.19 -4.03 -1.60
C ASN A 385 -37.71 -3.98 -1.19
N ASN A 386 -36.97 -5.09 -1.35
CA ASN A 386 -35.55 -5.14 -1.05
C ASN A 386 -34.74 -4.21 -1.96
N GLN A 387 -35.17 -4.04 -3.22
CA GLN A 387 -34.54 -3.10 -4.14
C GLN A 387 -34.83 -1.65 -3.79
N LEU A 388 -36.05 -1.32 -3.39
CA LEU A 388 -36.42 0.01 -2.93
C LEU A 388 -35.66 0.38 -1.65
N ASP A 389 -35.52 -0.57 -0.71
CA ASP A 389 -34.69 -0.41 0.49
C ASP A 389 -33.21 -0.15 0.14
N ALA A 390 -32.67 -0.91 -0.82
CA ALA A 390 -31.28 -0.76 -1.27
C ALA A 390 -31.04 0.47 -2.17
N HIS A 391 -32.06 0.94 -2.88
CA HIS A 391 -32.03 2.19 -3.65
C HIS A 391 -32.01 3.41 -2.72
N GLY A 392 -32.48 3.27 -1.46
CA GLY A 392 -32.42 4.32 -0.47
C GLY A 392 -33.38 5.48 -0.73
N GLU A 393 -33.35 6.47 0.16
CA GLU A 393 -34.27 7.63 0.13
C GLU A 393 -33.75 8.73 -0.82
N THR A 394 -34.61 9.16 -1.74
CA THR A 394 -34.39 10.33 -2.61
C THR A 394 -35.39 11.43 -2.28
N SER A 395 -35.07 12.69 -2.61
CA SER A 395 -35.94 13.84 -2.35
C SER A 395 -36.31 14.57 -3.64
N LEU A 396 -37.32 15.45 -3.56
CA LEU A 396 -37.71 16.33 -4.67
C LEU A 396 -36.56 17.16 -5.24
N TYR A 397 -35.61 17.53 -4.38
CA TYR A 397 -34.54 18.44 -4.73
C TYR A 397 -33.18 17.73 -4.81
N ASN A 398 -33.15 16.41 -4.59
CA ASN A 398 -31.93 15.62 -4.68
C ASN A 398 -32.26 14.19 -5.16
N PRO A 399 -31.91 13.84 -6.41
CA PRO A 399 -32.17 12.52 -6.98
C PRO A 399 -31.13 11.47 -6.55
N PHE A 400 -30.11 11.86 -5.80
CA PHE A 400 -29.14 10.94 -5.18
C PHE A 400 -29.54 10.62 -3.73
N MET A 401 -29.08 9.49 -3.19
CA MET A 401 -29.54 9.05 -1.86
C MET A 401 -29.03 9.95 -0.72
N SER A 402 -29.90 10.22 0.27
CA SER A 402 -29.63 11.13 1.39
C SER A 402 -28.54 10.66 2.38
N LYS A 403 -28.32 9.34 2.51
CA LYS A 403 -27.37 8.72 3.46
C LYS A 403 -25.92 8.65 2.98
N ILE A 404 -25.59 9.24 1.82
CA ILE A 404 -24.29 9.03 1.15
C ILE A 404 -23.28 10.11 1.53
N ASN A 405 -22.02 9.70 1.69
CA ASN A 405 -20.86 10.61 1.81
C ASN A 405 -20.43 11.20 0.45
N TRP A 406 -21.39 11.48 -0.45
CA TRP A 406 -21.14 11.84 -1.85
C TRP A 406 -20.32 13.12 -1.97
N ARG A 407 -20.36 13.94 -0.91
CA ARG A 407 -19.58 15.17 -0.74
C ARG A 407 -18.07 14.98 -0.78
N LYS A 408 -17.57 13.80 -0.38
CA LYS A 408 -16.16 13.43 -0.49
C LYS A 408 -15.71 13.23 -1.94
N MET A 409 -16.64 12.96 -2.86
CA MET A 409 -16.33 12.54 -4.24
C MET A 409 -16.64 13.59 -5.31
N ILE A 410 -17.18 14.74 -4.92
CA ILE A 410 -17.44 15.84 -5.85
C ILE A 410 -16.11 16.44 -6.31
N ALA A 411 -16.06 16.90 -7.56
CA ALA A 411 -14.88 17.53 -8.13
C ALA A 411 -14.36 18.70 -7.27
N THR A 412 -13.03 18.79 -7.16
CA THR A 412 -12.33 19.89 -6.47
C THR A 412 -12.54 21.19 -7.23
N THR A 413 -13.27 22.12 -6.63
CA THR A 413 -13.42 23.48 -7.16
C THR A 413 -12.51 24.49 -6.46
N GLU A 414 -11.92 24.15 -5.30
CA GLU A 414 -11.09 25.05 -4.49
C GLU A 414 -10.00 24.25 -3.76
N GLY A 415 -8.85 24.87 -3.43
CA GLY A 415 -7.61 24.25 -2.92
C GLY A 415 -7.65 23.45 -1.60
N GLU A 416 -8.57 22.51 -1.50
CA GLU A 416 -8.55 21.37 -0.58
C GLU A 416 -7.56 20.32 -1.10
N ASP A 417 -6.90 19.58 -0.19
CA ASP A 417 -5.95 18.51 -0.54
C ASP A 417 -6.55 17.56 -1.59
N ASP A 418 -5.78 17.27 -2.64
CA ASP A 418 -6.13 16.35 -3.74
C ASP A 418 -6.35 14.93 -3.19
N SER A 419 -7.55 14.70 -2.66
CA SER A 419 -7.91 13.42 -2.06
C SER A 419 -8.03 12.37 -3.16
N LEU A 420 -7.66 11.13 -2.82
CA LEU A 420 -7.50 10.02 -3.76
C LEU A 420 -8.71 9.74 -4.68
N TYR A 421 -9.90 10.08 -4.24
CA TYR A 421 -11.17 9.71 -4.87
C TYR A 421 -11.99 10.90 -5.41
N GLN A 422 -11.47 12.13 -5.34
CA GLN A 422 -12.15 13.26 -5.98
C GLN A 422 -12.01 13.18 -7.50
N ALA A 423 -13.14 13.20 -8.20
CA ALA A 423 -13.13 13.15 -9.65
C ALA A 423 -12.71 14.50 -10.24
N HIS A 424 -11.96 14.49 -11.34
CA HIS A 424 -11.67 15.71 -12.09
C HIS A 424 -12.89 16.16 -12.91
N LEU A 425 -13.69 15.17 -13.35
CA LEU A 425 -14.91 15.36 -14.13
C LEU A 425 -16.05 14.60 -13.45
N ALA A 426 -17.17 15.25 -13.15
CA ALA A 426 -18.35 14.60 -12.59
C ALA A 426 -19.58 14.91 -13.45
N ILE A 427 -20.36 13.89 -13.78
CA ILE A 427 -21.51 14.00 -14.71
C ILE A 427 -22.69 13.23 -14.16
N SER A 428 -23.88 13.83 -14.16
CA SER A 428 -25.11 13.10 -13.88
C SER A 428 -25.56 12.31 -15.12
N ILE A 429 -26.10 11.12 -14.91
CA ILE A 429 -26.66 10.28 -15.98
C ILE A 429 -28.00 9.70 -15.55
N GLY A 430 -29.05 10.03 -16.29
CA GLY A 430 -30.37 9.42 -16.16
C GLY A 430 -30.70 8.42 -17.27
N TRP A 431 -31.84 7.74 -17.14
CA TRP A 431 -32.37 6.80 -18.15
C TRP A 431 -33.09 7.50 -19.30
N SER A 432 -33.23 8.82 -19.22
CA SER A 432 -33.83 9.64 -20.27
C SER A 432 -33.04 9.53 -21.58
N GLY A 433 -31.73 9.24 -21.51
CA GLY A 433 -30.80 9.23 -22.65
C GLY A 433 -30.59 10.61 -23.27
N ILE A 434 -30.85 11.70 -22.53
CA ILE A 434 -30.70 13.06 -23.08
C ILE A 434 -29.22 13.43 -23.31
N LYS A 435 -28.31 12.77 -22.59
CA LYS A 435 -26.85 12.96 -22.69
C LYS A 435 -26.16 11.96 -23.62
N ASP A 436 -26.88 11.20 -24.44
CA ASP A 436 -26.27 10.17 -25.31
C ASP A 436 -25.18 10.75 -26.21
N ASP A 437 -25.38 11.94 -26.77
CA ASP A 437 -24.38 12.58 -27.64
C ASP A 437 -23.18 13.15 -26.85
N ILE A 438 -23.41 13.61 -25.62
CA ILE A 438 -22.35 13.99 -24.67
C ILE A 438 -21.50 12.77 -24.33
N LEU A 439 -22.14 11.64 -24.02
CA LEU A 439 -21.46 10.38 -23.71
C LEU A 439 -20.63 9.88 -24.90
N LYS A 440 -21.19 9.92 -26.12
CA LYS A 440 -20.43 9.58 -27.33
C LYS A 440 -19.19 10.47 -27.49
N HIS A 441 -19.31 11.77 -27.25
CA HIS A 441 -18.17 12.69 -27.29
C HIS A 441 -17.11 12.32 -26.24
N LEU A 442 -17.54 12.10 -25.00
CA LEU A 442 -16.64 11.72 -23.91
C LEU A 442 -15.94 10.39 -24.18
N TYR A 443 -16.63 9.41 -24.76
CA TYR A 443 -16.01 8.13 -25.12
C TYR A 443 -14.88 8.31 -26.13
N LYS A 444 -15.05 9.20 -27.10
CA LYS A 444 -13.98 9.57 -28.03
C LYS A 444 -12.80 10.22 -27.28
N LYS A 445 -13.08 11.12 -26.33
CA LYS A 445 -12.04 11.73 -25.49
C LYS A 445 -11.33 10.74 -24.58
N PHE A 446 -12.03 9.73 -24.07
CA PHE A 446 -11.44 8.65 -23.29
C PHE A 446 -10.54 7.76 -24.14
N GLU A 447 -10.91 7.49 -25.40
CA GLU A 447 -10.03 6.83 -26.37
C GLU A 447 -8.76 7.65 -26.64
N GLU A 448 -8.88 8.96 -26.85
CA GLU A 448 -7.72 9.86 -27.02
C GLU A 448 -6.78 9.84 -25.78
N ILE A 449 -7.35 9.89 -24.56
CA ILE A 449 -6.60 9.77 -23.30
C ILE A 449 -5.91 8.41 -23.19
N TYR A 450 -6.62 7.32 -23.54
CA TYR A 450 -6.05 5.98 -23.51
C TYR A 450 -4.90 5.85 -24.51
N ASP A 451 -5.09 6.25 -25.76
CA ASP A 451 -4.07 6.12 -26.82
C ASP A 451 -2.81 6.94 -26.46
N TYR A 452 -2.98 8.13 -25.86
CA TYR A 452 -1.88 8.89 -25.27
C TYR A 452 -1.16 8.11 -24.18
N ASN A 453 -1.92 7.57 -23.22
CA ASN A 453 -1.40 6.79 -22.11
C ASN A 453 -0.61 5.55 -22.56
N GLN A 454 -1.00 4.93 -23.68
CA GLN A 454 -0.28 3.78 -24.26
C GLN A 454 1.01 4.18 -24.97
N SER A 455 1.18 5.45 -25.36
CA SER A 455 2.44 5.95 -25.93
C SER A 455 3.56 6.14 -24.89
N ILE A 456 3.19 6.17 -23.60
CA ILE A 456 4.13 6.31 -22.48
C ILE A 456 4.75 4.93 -22.17
N PRO A 457 6.08 4.79 -22.07
CA PRO A 457 6.72 3.55 -21.61
C PRO A 457 6.20 3.14 -20.22
N ARG A 458 5.73 1.90 -20.08
CA ARG A 458 5.13 1.41 -18.83
C ARG A 458 5.89 0.25 -18.23
N VAL A 459 5.82 0.20 -16.92
CA VAL A 459 6.24 -0.90 -16.08
C VAL A 459 5.32 -2.10 -16.37
N PRO A 460 5.85 -3.30 -16.69
CA PRO A 460 5.03 -4.49 -16.85
C PRO A 460 4.34 -4.86 -15.53
N ILE A 461 3.10 -5.35 -15.58
CA ILE A 461 2.40 -5.84 -14.38
C ILE A 461 2.81 -7.26 -14.02
N LEU A 462 2.51 -7.69 -12.79
CA LEU A 462 2.93 -8.99 -12.25
C LEU A 462 2.56 -10.16 -13.18
N SER A 463 1.31 -10.19 -13.67
CA SER A 463 0.79 -11.25 -14.55
C SER A 463 1.59 -11.39 -15.86
N GLN A 464 2.13 -10.29 -16.39
CA GLN A 464 2.97 -10.28 -17.60
C GLN A 464 4.40 -10.77 -17.34
N THR A 465 4.81 -10.89 -16.08
CA THR A 465 6.17 -11.27 -15.67
C THR A 465 6.23 -12.65 -15.02
N MET A 466 5.09 -13.34 -14.88
CA MET A 466 4.97 -14.61 -14.14
C MET A 466 5.96 -15.68 -14.59
N ASN A 467 6.16 -15.78 -15.90
CA ASN A 467 7.02 -16.79 -16.51
C ASN A 467 8.45 -16.30 -16.78
N MET A 468 8.76 -15.05 -16.46
CA MET A 468 10.09 -14.48 -16.69
C MET A 468 11.04 -14.88 -15.57
N ASP A 469 12.25 -15.25 -15.94
CA ASP A 469 13.36 -15.24 -14.99
C ASP A 469 13.83 -13.79 -14.72
N LEU A 470 14.67 -13.61 -13.69
CA LEU A 470 15.07 -12.25 -13.30
C LEU A 470 15.91 -11.55 -14.37
N ARG A 471 16.71 -12.28 -15.16
CA ARG A 471 17.52 -11.69 -16.23
C ARG A 471 16.64 -11.20 -17.36
N GLU A 472 15.68 -12.01 -17.80
CA GLU A 472 14.70 -11.67 -18.83
C GLU A 472 13.88 -10.43 -18.42
N LEU A 473 13.47 -10.37 -17.15
CA LEU A 473 12.76 -9.22 -16.61
C LEU A 473 13.65 -7.97 -16.60
N VAL A 474 14.90 -8.06 -16.12
CA VAL A 474 15.83 -6.91 -16.11
C VAL A 474 16.10 -6.41 -17.52
N GLU A 475 16.27 -7.30 -18.50
CA GLU A 475 16.42 -6.96 -19.92
C GLU A 475 15.20 -6.20 -20.45
N LYS A 476 13.99 -6.71 -20.19
CA LYS A 476 12.74 -6.05 -20.59
C LYS A 476 12.60 -4.66 -19.94
N LEU A 477 12.89 -4.55 -18.65
CA LEU A 477 12.78 -3.31 -17.89
C LEU A 477 13.86 -2.29 -18.28
N ARG A 478 15.07 -2.74 -18.62
CA ARG A 478 16.15 -1.89 -19.15
C ARG A 478 15.70 -1.20 -20.44
N ASN A 479 15.15 -1.98 -21.36
CA ASN A 479 14.69 -1.46 -22.65
C ASN A 479 13.53 -0.47 -22.49
N ALA A 480 12.78 -0.57 -21.39
CA ALA A 480 11.72 0.37 -21.01
C ALA A 480 12.19 1.51 -20.09
N GLY A 481 13.45 1.56 -19.66
CA GLY A 481 13.97 2.56 -18.72
C GLY A 481 13.35 2.50 -17.31
N SER A 482 12.83 1.35 -16.89
CA SER A 482 11.91 1.25 -15.74
C SER A 482 12.32 0.26 -14.64
N ILE A 483 13.59 -0.17 -14.61
CA ILE A 483 14.09 -1.15 -13.62
C ILE A 483 13.81 -0.69 -12.18
N ARG A 484 14.22 0.54 -11.83
CA ARG A 484 14.07 1.07 -10.46
C ARG A 484 12.61 1.23 -10.06
N GLU A 485 11.75 1.74 -10.96
CA GLU A 485 10.32 1.91 -10.69
C GLU A 485 9.63 0.57 -10.43
N PHE A 486 9.87 -0.44 -11.28
CA PHE A 486 9.29 -1.78 -11.13
C PHE A 486 9.64 -2.40 -9.78
N PHE A 487 10.93 -2.48 -9.44
CA PHE A 487 11.36 -3.19 -8.24
C PHE A 487 11.02 -2.42 -6.96
N SER A 488 11.13 -1.09 -6.98
CA SER A 488 10.73 -0.26 -5.82
C SER A 488 9.24 -0.37 -5.52
N TYR A 489 8.41 -0.47 -6.56
CA TYR A 489 6.97 -0.68 -6.40
C TYR A 489 6.66 -1.96 -5.62
N TYR A 490 7.30 -3.07 -5.98
CA TYR A 490 7.15 -4.32 -5.26
C TYR A 490 7.98 -4.40 -3.96
N LYS A 491 8.57 -3.28 -3.51
CA LYS A 491 9.41 -3.16 -2.31
C LYS A 491 10.68 -4.02 -2.36
N TYR A 492 11.30 -4.16 -3.52
CA TYR A 492 12.64 -4.75 -3.64
C TYR A 492 13.69 -3.64 -3.56
N THR A 493 14.85 -3.96 -3.00
CA THR A 493 16.01 -3.07 -3.00
C THR A 493 16.70 -3.13 -4.36
N VAL A 494 16.95 -1.95 -4.94
CA VAL A 494 17.72 -1.77 -6.17
C VAL A 494 19.04 -1.07 -5.83
N SER A 495 20.16 -1.73 -6.13
CA SER A 495 21.51 -1.20 -5.94
C SER A 495 22.12 -0.82 -7.28
N ASP A 496 22.38 0.46 -7.51
CA ASP A 496 22.95 1.00 -8.76
C ASP A 496 24.07 2.02 -8.50
N HIS A 497 24.73 1.90 -7.34
CA HIS A 497 25.86 2.74 -6.95
C HIS A 497 27.15 2.42 -7.74
N ILE A 498 27.21 1.25 -8.39
CA ILE A 498 28.30 0.87 -9.30
C ILE A 498 27.84 1.19 -10.72
N LYS A 499 28.64 1.99 -11.43
CA LYS A 499 28.29 2.45 -12.78
C LYS A 499 27.95 1.26 -13.70
N GLY A 500 26.86 1.41 -14.43
CA GLY A 500 26.37 0.41 -15.39
C GLY A 500 25.91 -0.91 -14.78
N CYS A 501 25.83 -1.01 -13.45
CA CYS A 501 25.42 -2.22 -12.75
C CYS A 501 24.09 -2.02 -12.02
N VAL A 502 23.30 -3.08 -11.99
CA VAL A 502 22.09 -3.13 -11.16
C VAL A 502 22.06 -4.41 -10.33
N GLY A 503 21.88 -4.25 -9.02
CA GLY A 503 21.69 -5.32 -8.04
C GLY A 503 20.27 -5.35 -7.55
N ILE A 504 19.60 -6.51 -7.60
CA ILE A 504 18.20 -6.67 -7.17
C ILE A 504 18.13 -7.62 -5.97
N LYS A 505 17.59 -7.14 -4.84
CA LYS A 505 17.47 -7.90 -3.59
C LYS A 505 16.09 -7.73 -2.97
N TYR A 506 15.50 -8.83 -2.51
CA TYR A 506 14.30 -8.83 -1.69
C TYR A 506 14.63 -8.43 -0.25
N MET A 507 13.65 -7.90 0.46
CA MET A 507 13.67 -7.58 1.88
C MET A 507 12.90 -8.65 2.64
N ASP A 508 13.59 -9.32 3.57
CA ASP A 508 12.99 -10.32 4.45
C ASP A 508 11.78 -9.74 5.21
N GLY A 509 10.71 -10.54 5.35
CA GLY A 509 9.46 -10.10 6.00
C GLY A 509 8.57 -9.15 5.17
N VAL A 510 9.12 -8.42 4.19
CA VAL A 510 8.36 -7.44 3.40
C VAL A 510 7.84 -8.02 2.09
N ASN A 511 8.71 -8.66 1.28
CA ASN A 511 8.26 -9.23 0.01
C ASN A 511 7.56 -10.57 0.24
N LYS A 512 6.28 -10.63 -0.12
CA LYS A 512 5.43 -11.84 -0.05
C LYS A 512 5.07 -12.38 -1.44
N ILE A 513 5.73 -11.91 -2.49
CA ILE A 513 5.50 -12.37 -3.86
C ILE A 513 6.40 -13.58 -4.11
N TRP A 514 5.82 -14.76 -4.35
CA TRP A 514 6.58 -16.00 -4.59
C TRP A 514 6.29 -16.67 -5.92
N GLN A 515 5.11 -16.45 -6.51
CA GLN A 515 4.72 -17.14 -7.73
C GLN A 515 5.63 -16.86 -8.94
N PRO A 516 6.01 -15.60 -9.24
CA PRO A 516 6.91 -15.35 -10.36
C PRO A 516 8.32 -15.88 -10.07
N LYS A 517 8.94 -16.50 -11.07
CA LYS A 517 10.31 -17.04 -10.94
C LYS A 517 11.31 -15.95 -10.56
N TRP A 518 11.26 -14.78 -11.23
CA TRP A 518 12.14 -13.66 -10.93
C TRP A 518 12.09 -13.19 -9.47
N ALA A 519 10.95 -13.31 -8.79
CA ALA A 519 10.77 -12.86 -7.41
C ALA A 519 11.59 -13.70 -6.44
N ARG A 520 11.68 -15.01 -6.66
CA ARG A 520 12.53 -15.93 -5.89
C ARG A 520 14.01 -15.73 -6.19
N GLN A 521 14.33 -15.38 -7.44
CA GLN A 521 15.70 -15.15 -7.91
C GLN A 521 16.28 -13.80 -7.45
N ALA A 522 15.43 -12.86 -7.03
CA ALA A 522 15.82 -11.53 -6.55
C ALA A 522 16.47 -11.55 -5.16
N ARG A 523 17.46 -12.42 -4.94
CA ARG A 523 18.23 -12.58 -3.69
C ARG A 523 19.64 -11.98 -3.83
N GLY A 524 19.72 -10.77 -4.37
CA GLY A 524 20.97 -10.02 -4.58
C GLY A 524 21.79 -10.49 -5.75
N ARG A 525 21.13 -10.64 -6.90
CA ARG A 525 21.78 -10.86 -8.18
C ARG A 525 22.19 -9.53 -8.79
N PHE A 526 23.33 -9.51 -9.47
CA PHE A 526 23.86 -8.32 -10.13
C PHE A 526 24.01 -8.53 -11.63
N TYR A 527 23.67 -7.49 -12.38
CA TYR A 527 23.73 -7.47 -13.82
C TYR A 527 24.45 -6.21 -14.31
N PHE A 528 25.20 -6.33 -15.40
CA PHE A 528 25.70 -5.21 -16.18
C PHE A 528 24.70 -4.86 -17.26
N THR A 529 24.33 -3.58 -17.36
CA THR A 529 23.23 -3.10 -18.21
C THR A 529 23.67 -2.13 -19.31
N GLU A 530 24.93 -1.68 -19.35
CA GLU A 530 25.44 -0.75 -20.38
C GLU A 530 25.81 -1.44 -21.71
N SER A 531 25.83 -2.77 -21.77
CA SER A 531 26.04 -3.54 -23.00
C SER A 531 24.76 -3.70 -23.83
N GLU A 532 24.87 -4.18 -25.07
CA GLU A 532 23.70 -4.47 -25.93
C GLU A 532 22.76 -5.52 -25.31
N SER A 533 23.28 -6.41 -24.46
CA SER A 533 22.49 -7.39 -23.70
C SER A 533 22.77 -7.27 -22.21
N VAL A 534 21.83 -7.67 -21.36
CA VAL A 534 22.04 -7.78 -19.92
C VAL A 534 22.97 -8.96 -19.61
N ILE A 535 24.12 -8.66 -19.00
CA ILE A 535 25.16 -9.63 -18.66
C ILE A 535 25.09 -9.92 -17.14
N PRO A 536 24.90 -11.17 -16.70
CA PRO A 536 24.97 -11.51 -15.28
C PRO A 536 26.41 -11.36 -14.78
N LEU A 537 26.57 -10.56 -13.73
CA LEU A 537 27.82 -10.41 -12.98
C LEU A 537 27.82 -11.26 -11.73
N LYS A 538 26.65 -11.53 -11.16
CA LYS A 538 26.53 -12.39 -9.99
C LYS A 538 25.17 -13.05 -9.98
N ASP A 539 25.18 -14.38 -10.02
CA ASP A 539 24.01 -15.15 -9.65
C ASP A 539 23.89 -15.21 -8.12
N SER A 540 22.77 -15.69 -7.60
CA SER A 540 22.55 -15.89 -6.17
C SER A 540 21.65 -17.09 -5.99
N LEU A 541 21.75 -17.76 -4.84
CA LEU A 541 20.77 -18.78 -4.46
C LEU A 541 19.37 -18.18 -4.53
N ASP A 542 18.40 -18.97 -4.94
CA ASP A 542 17.01 -18.53 -4.87
C ASP A 542 16.59 -18.39 -3.40
N ARG A 543 15.65 -17.49 -3.13
CA ARG A 543 15.02 -17.43 -1.81
C ARG A 543 14.17 -18.69 -1.62
N GLY A 544 14.40 -19.40 -0.52
CA GLY A 544 13.54 -20.50 -0.11
C GLY A 544 12.42 -20.06 0.82
N VAL A 545 11.25 -20.66 0.65
CA VAL A 545 10.11 -20.51 1.57
C VAL A 545 10.40 -21.27 2.86
N GLU A 546 9.99 -20.71 3.98
CA GLU A 546 9.94 -21.41 5.25
C GLU A 546 8.66 -22.25 5.33
N LEU A 547 8.82 -23.56 5.18
CA LEU A 547 7.72 -24.52 5.10
C LEU A 547 7.14 -24.83 6.47
N ILE A 548 5.80 -24.94 6.53
CA ILE A 548 5.09 -25.49 7.67
C ILE A 548 4.94 -27.00 7.51
N THR A 549 5.07 -27.74 8.61
CA THR A 549 5.04 -29.22 8.64
C THR A 549 4.02 -29.68 9.68
N LYS A 550 3.68 -30.97 9.67
CA LYS A 550 2.83 -31.56 10.69
C LYS A 550 3.35 -31.32 12.11
N VAL A 551 4.67 -31.39 12.32
CA VAL A 551 5.29 -31.14 13.63
C VAL A 551 4.99 -29.73 14.12
N HIS A 552 5.04 -28.73 13.23
CA HIS A 552 4.69 -27.35 13.56
C HIS A 552 3.23 -27.22 13.99
N THR A 553 2.31 -27.72 13.16
CA THR A 553 0.86 -27.58 13.41
C THR A 553 0.43 -28.32 14.67
N ASP A 554 1.01 -29.50 14.93
CA ASP A 554 0.72 -30.30 16.13
C ASP A 554 1.22 -29.61 17.42
N ASN A 555 2.19 -28.69 17.32
CA ASN A 555 2.73 -27.90 18.44
C ASN A 555 2.20 -26.45 18.47
N GLY A 556 1.10 -26.17 17.76
CA GLY A 556 0.45 -24.86 17.81
C GLY A 556 1.17 -23.74 17.05
N ILE A 557 2.17 -24.06 16.22
CA ILE A 557 2.74 -23.10 15.27
C ILE A 557 1.81 -23.03 14.06
N ASP A 558 1.14 -21.89 13.89
CA ASP A 558 0.14 -21.64 12.86
C ASP A 558 0.67 -20.86 11.65
N GLY A 559 1.87 -20.30 11.74
CA GLY A 559 2.51 -19.59 10.64
C GLY A 559 4.03 -19.60 10.72
N THR A 560 4.65 -19.25 9.60
CA THR A 560 6.09 -19.06 9.44
C THR A 560 6.36 -17.62 9.01
N GLN A 561 7.63 -17.24 8.82
CA GLN A 561 7.93 -15.91 8.26
C GLN A 561 7.33 -15.69 6.85
N ASP A 562 6.98 -16.77 6.14
CA ASP A 562 6.54 -16.72 4.75
C ASP A 562 5.08 -17.20 4.55
N ILE A 563 4.50 -17.90 5.54
CA ILE A 563 3.18 -18.55 5.46
C ILE A 563 2.33 -18.14 6.66
N GLU A 564 1.07 -17.76 6.42
CA GLU A 564 0.06 -17.58 7.48
C GLU A 564 -1.00 -18.70 7.35
N LYS A 565 -1.52 -19.24 8.46
CA LYS A 565 -2.38 -20.45 8.51
C LYS A 565 -3.51 -20.51 7.47
N SER A 566 -4.07 -19.35 7.12
CA SER A 566 -5.21 -19.22 6.21
C SER A 566 -4.82 -18.79 4.80
N ASN A 567 -3.58 -18.40 4.54
CA ASN A 567 -3.20 -17.77 3.27
C ASN A 567 -1.87 -18.34 2.75
N CYS A 568 -2.00 -19.23 1.76
CA CYS A 568 -0.87 -19.70 0.94
C CYS A 568 -1.03 -19.32 -0.53
N HIS A 569 -2.01 -18.48 -0.88
CA HIS A 569 -2.36 -18.19 -2.28
C HIS A 569 -1.21 -17.54 -3.04
N HIS A 570 -0.36 -16.77 -2.35
CA HIS A 570 0.83 -16.11 -2.87
C HIS A 570 2.00 -17.05 -3.21
N LEU A 571 1.97 -18.30 -2.73
CA LEU A 571 3.00 -19.32 -3.01
C LEU A 571 2.84 -19.95 -4.40
N GLU A 572 3.92 -20.51 -4.92
CA GLU A 572 3.89 -21.32 -6.14
C GLU A 572 3.06 -22.60 -5.94
N THR A 573 2.45 -23.11 -7.02
CA THR A 573 1.64 -24.35 -7.00
C THR A 573 2.40 -25.53 -6.39
N TYR A 574 3.67 -25.69 -6.75
CA TYR A 574 4.52 -26.74 -6.20
C TYR A 574 4.71 -26.61 -4.68
N GLN A 575 4.98 -25.40 -4.18
CA GLN A 575 5.15 -25.14 -2.74
C GLN A 575 3.86 -25.45 -1.95
N LYS A 576 2.69 -25.11 -2.50
CA LYS A 576 1.39 -25.47 -1.92
C LYS A 576 1.20 -26.98 -1.82
N GLN A 577 1.56 -27.72 -2.87
CA GLN A 577 1.50 -29.20 -2.88
C GLN A 577 2.47 -29.81 -1.87
N LEU A 578 3.67 -29.24 -1.76
CA LEU A 578 4.70 -29.67 -0.83
C LEU A 578 4.26 -29.48 0.63
N ILE A 579 3.67 -28.34 0.98
CA ILE A 579 3.10 -28.09 2.32
C ILE A 579 1.99 -29.11 2.64
N LYS A 580 1.11 -29.40 1.68
CA LYS A 580 0.06 -30.43 1.83
C LYS A 580 0.68 -31.81 2.06
N THR A 581 1.77 -32.12 1.35
CA THR A 581 2.52 -33.38 1.51
C THR A 581 3.14 -33.46 2.91
N LEU A 582 3.73 -32.37 3.40
CA LEU A 582 4.34 -32.24 4.73
C LEU A 582 3.33 -32.18 5.89
N SER A 583 2.02 -32.15 5.59
CA SER A 583 0.95 -32.20 6.60
C SER A 583 0.56 -33.62 7.01
N GLY A 584 1.10 -34.65 6.35
CA GLY A 584 0.79 -36.06 6.61
C GLY A 584 2.01 -36.96 6.48
N ASN A 585 1.79 -38.28 6.57
CA ASN A 585 2.80 -39.30 6.32
C ASN A 585 2.75 -39.71 4.84
N ASN A 586 3.55 -39.06 4.00
CA ASN A 586 3.49 -39.18 2.56
C ASN A 586 4.87 -39.53 2.00
N LYS A 587 4.89 -40.22 0.86
CA LYS A 587 6.12 -40.45 0.09
C LYS A 587 6.67 -39.11 -0.40
N LEU A 588 7.99 -38.97 -0.34
CA LEU A 588 8.72 -37.79 -0.79
C LEU A 588 9.99 -38.24 -1.51
N ASP A 589 10.55 -37.43 -2.40
CA ASP A 589 11.89 -37.67 -2.94
C ASP A 589 12.64 -36.34 -2.87
N THR A 590 13.42 -36.17 -1.82
CA THR A 590 14.10 -34.91 -1.53
C THR A 590 15.40 -35.16 -0.78
N ASN A 591 16.23 -34.13 -0.67
CA ASN A 591 17.43 -34.14 0.15
C ASN A 591 17.25 -33.18 1.30
N LEU A 592 17.70 -33.58 2.49
CA LEU A 592 17.73 -32.74 3.67
C LEU A 592 19.18 -32.43 4.00
N THR A 593 19.48 -31.15 4.23
CA THR A 593 20.80 -30.70 4.66
C THR A 593 20.69 -29.82 5.90
N GLY A 594 21.67 -29.87 6.80
CA GLY A 594 21.65 -29.09 8.03
C GLY A 594 21.67 -27.59 7.73
N LYS A 595 20.74 -26.82 8.32
CA LYS A 595 20.70 -25.37 8.15
C LYS A 595 21.62 -24.69 9.15
N ALA A 596 22.84 -24.42 8.72
CA ALA A 596 23.75 -23.56 9.45
C ALA A 596 23.16 -22.14 9.62
N ASP A 597 23.58 -21.50 10.70
CA ASP A 597 23.18 -20.16 11.10
C ASP A 597 24.44 -19.28 11.14
N GLY A 598 24.69 -18.59 10.04
CA GLY A 598 25.84 -17.72 9.86
C GLY A 598 25.53 -16.64 8.83
N SER A 599 26.59 -16.08 8.24
CA SER A 599 26.45 -15.10 7.17
C SER A 599 26.60 -15.76 5.80
N LEU A 600 25.58 -15.63 4.95
CA LEU A 600 25.64 -16.10 3.56
C LEU A 600 26.62 -15.24 2.74
N LEU A 601 27.74 -15.84 2.36
CA LEU A 601 28.77 -15.23 1.51
C LEU A 601 28.87 -15.96 0.17
N GLY A 602 29.15 -15.21 -0.88
CA GLY A 602 29.34 -15.70 -2.25
C GLY A 602 30.76 -15.44 -2.73
N VAL A 603 31.40 -16.46 -3.30
CA VAL A 603 32.67 -16.34 -4.01
C VAL A 603 32.43 -16.61 -5.50
N THR A 604 32.51 -15.57 -6.33
CA THR A 604 32.29 -15.67 -7.78
C THR A 604 33.61 -15.70 -8.51
N ILE A 605 33.74 -16.61 -9.47
CA ILE A 605 34.91 -16.74 -10.32
C ILE A 605 34.56 -16.35 -11.75
N TYR A 606 35.35 -15.45 -12.32
CA TYR A 606 35.23 -14.95 -13.69
C TYR A 606 36.40 -15.46 -14.51
N PRO A 607 36.18 -16.39 -15.47
CA PRO A 607 37.24 -16.94 -16.30
C PRO A 607 37.85 -15.90 -17.23
N VAL A 608 39.15 -16.00 -17.50
CA VAL A 608 39.92 -15.03 -18.33
C VAL A 608 39.27 -14.77 -19.70
N ASN A 609 38.67 -15.79 -20.30
CA ASN A 609 38.03 -15.70 -21.63
C ASN A 609 36.56 -15.27 -21.59
N SER A 610 36.00 -14.93 -20.43
CA SER A 610 34.61 -14.52 -20.28
C SER A 610 34.44 -13.02 -20.48
N VAL A 611 33.30 -12.58 -21.01
CA VAL A 611 32.98 -11.14 -21.16
C VAL A 611 32.92 -10.45 -19.79
N GLN A 612 32.53 -11.19 -18.75
CA GLN A 612 32.50 -10.69 -17.38
C GLN A 612 33.90 -10.34 -16.85
N TYR A 613 34.97 -10.99 -17.35
CA TYR A 613 36.32 -10.78 -16.86
C TYR A 613 36.76 -9.32 -17.02
N SER A 614 36.62 -8.75 -18.21
CA SER A 614 36.99 -7.36 -18.47
C SER A 614 36.11 -6.39 -17.69
N ILE A 615 34.81 -6.65 -17.61
CA ILE A 615 33.87 -5.82 -16.87
C ILE A 615 34.25 -5.80 -15.38
N ILE A 616 34.44 -6.96 -14.75
CA ILE A 616 34.78 -7.06 -13.33
C ILE A 616 36.18 -6.51 -13.04
N SER A 617 37.13 -6.66 -13.97
CA SER A 617 38.46 -6.04 -13.85
C SER A 617 38.32 -4.52 -13.71
N GLU A 618 37.58 -3.90 -14.62
CA GLU A 618 37.34 -2.45 -14.62
C GLU A 618 36.58 -2.02 -13.36
N LEU A 619 35.49 -2.71 -13.04
CA LEU A 619 34.64 -2.37 -11.90
C LEU A 619 35.38 -2.51 -10.57
N GLY A 620 36.14 -3.59 -10.40
CA GLY A 620 36.96 -3.81 -9.20
C GLY A 620 38.06 -2.77 -9.06
N LEU A 621 38.79 -2.44 -10.12
CA LEU A 621 39.87 -1.46 -10.01
C LEU A 621 39.37 -0.03 -9.79
N ASN A 622 38.24 0.35 -10.39
CA ASN A 622 37.77 1.74 -10.40
C ASN A 622 36.69 2.06 -9.35
N TYR A 623 35.89 1.08 -8.93
CA TYR A 623 34.70 1.32 -8.11
C TYR A 623 34.64 0.52 -6.81
N SER A 624 35.62 -0.35 -6.53
CA SER A 624 35.70 -1.05 -5.24
C SER A 624 36.72 -0.42 -4.29
N ASP A 625 36.77 -0.95 -3.08
CA ASP A 625 37.77 -0.62 -2.07
C ASP A 625 39.11 -1.36 -2.29
N GLU A 626 40.11 -1.01 -1.48
CA GLU A 626 41.45 -1.63 -1.51
C GLU A 626 41.42 -3.14 -1.20
N PHE A 627 40.46 -3.60 -0.40
CA PHE A 627 40.32 -5.01 -0.08
C PHE A 627 40.03 -5.83 -1.34
N THR A 628 39.09 -5.38 -2.16
CA THR A 628 38.71 -6.02 -3.41
C THR A 628 39.77 -5.80 -4.50
N LYS A 629 40.33 -4.59 -4.62
CA LYS A 629 41.40 -4.28 -5.58
C LYS A 629 42.60 -5.21 -5.43
N THR A 630 42.98 -5.54 -4.19
CA THR A 630 44.10 -6.45 -3.93
C THR A 630 43.91 -7.82 -4.60
N ILE A 631 42.68 -8.37 -4.56
CA ILE A 631 42.37 -9.65 -5.22
C ILE A 631 42.43 -9.52 -6.73
N VAL A 632 41.78 -8.48 -7.26
CA VAL A 632 41.68 -8.23 -8.71
C VAL A 632 43.07 -8.03 -9.31
N GLN A 633 43.91 -7.19 -8.69
CA GLN A 633 45.27 -6.93 -9.14
C GLN A 633 46.12 -8.20 -9.13
N TYR A 634 46.07 -9.01 -8.05
CA TYR A 634 46.78 -10.28 -7.99
C TYR A 634 46.35 -11.23 -9.12
N CYS A 635 45.05 -11.31 -9.42
CA CYS A 635 44.55 -12.16 -10.51
C CYS A 635 45.04 -11.67 -11.88
N LEU A 636 45.02 -10.36 -12.12
CA LEU A 636 45.49 -9.74 -13.37
C LEU A 636 47.00 -9.95 -13.58
N ASP A 637 47.80 -9.68 -12.55
CA ASP A 637 49.27 -9.80 -12.60
C ASP A 637 49.72 -11.23 -12.91
N ASN A 638 48.92 -12.23 -12.54
CA ASN A 638 49.21 -13.65 -12.74
C ASN A 638 48.40 -14.28 -13.87
N SER A 639 47.64 -13.50 -14.65
CA SER A 639 46.76 -14.01 -15.73
C SER A 639 45.80 -15.12 -15.27
N LEU A 640 45.25 -14.96 -14.06
CA LEU A 640 44.33 -15.89 -13.44
C LEU A 640 42.87 -15.44 -13.63
N PRO A 641 41.88 -16.37 -13.57
CA PRO A 641 40.48 -16.02 -13.35
C PRO A 641 40.33 -15.08 -12.15
N ILE A 642 39.45 -14.08 -12.26
CA ILE A 642 39.20 -13.16 -11.15
C ILE A 642 38.28 -13.83 -10.13
N VAL A 643 38.66 -13.74 -8.85
CA VAL A 643 37.87 -14.23 -7.72
C VAL A 643 37.31 -13.03 -6.95
N ILE A 644 36.00 -12.94 -6.79
CA ILE A 644 35.34 -11.87 -6.03
C ILE A 644 34.56 -12.44 -4.87
N VAL A 645 34.75 -11.86 -3.69
CA VAL A 645 33.98 -12.15 -2.48
C VAL A 645 32.86 -11.12 -2.35
N SER A 646 31.67 -11.58 -1.97
CA SER A 646 30.47 -10.76 -1.90
C SER A 646 29.48 -11.26 -0.85
N THR A 647 28.61 -10.38 -0.36
CA THR A 647 27.49 -10.75 0.55
C THR A 647 26.22 -10.99 -0.25
N SER A 648 25.13 -11.48 0.35
CA SER A 648 23.85 -11.66 -0.37
C SER A 648 23.25 -10.38 -0.97
N GLY A 649 23.77 -9.18 -0.68
CA GLY A 649 23.22 -7.91 -1.19
C GLY A 649 24.22 -7.02 -1.92
N THR A 650 25.45 -7.48 -2.14
CA THR A 650 26.52 -6.66 -2.72
C THR A 650 27.25 -7.38 -3.85
N LEU A 651 27.84 -6.63 -4.79
CA LEU A 651 28.73 -7.20 -5.82
C LEU A 651 30.13 -7.46 -5.25
N PHE A 652 30.63 -6.52 -4.45
CA PHE A 652 31.88 -6.62 -3.68
C PHE A 652 31.56 -6.67 -2.19
N ILE A 653 32.38 -7.34 -1.39
CA ILE A 653 32.16 -7.41 0.06
C ILE A 653 32.18 -6.00 0.69
N SER A 654 31.19 -5.69 1.53
CA SER A 654 31.11 -4.38 2.19
C SER A 654 32.08 -4.28 3.36
N ASP A 655 32.47 -3.06 3.73
CA ASP A 655 33.34 -2.80 4.89
C ASP A 655 32.91 -3.52 6.16
N LYS A 656 31.59 -3.54 6.44
CA LYS A 656 30.99 -4.16 7.63
C LYS A 656 31.14 -5.68 7.70
N MET A 657 31.47 -6.33 6.59
CA MET A 657 31.57 -7.80 6.51
C MET A 657 32.99 -8.31 6.30
N LYS A 658 33.97 -7.43 6.09
CA LYS A 658 35.35 -7.84 5.81
C LYS A 658 35.99 -8.54 7.01
N ASP A 659 35.81 -8.01 8.21
CA ASP A 659 36.37 -8.59 9.43
C ASP A 659 35.75 -9.97 9.71
N TYR A 660 34.43 -10.08 9.55
CA TYR A 660 33.72 -11.34 9.67
C TYR A 660 34.19 -12.37 8.64
N PHE A 661 34.29 -11.98 7.36
CA PHE A 661 34.79 -12.85 6.31
C PHE A 661 36.20 -13.37 6.60
N LEU A 662 37.14 -12.46 6.87
CA LEU A 662 38.53 -12.84 7.17
C LEU A 662 38.62 -13.76 8.39
N THR A 663 37.85 -13.47 9.44
CA THR A 663 37.80 -14.30 10.65
C THR A 663 37.26 -15.71 10.32
N SER A 664 36.24 -15.81 9.47
CA SER A 664 35.61 -17.10 9.13
C SER A 664 36.50 -18.01 8.28
N ILE A 665 37.42 -17.46 7.49
CA ILE A 665 38.27 -18.25 6.58
C ILE A 665 39.60 -18.69 7.19
N GLN A 666 39.98 -18.23 8.39
CA GLN A 666 41.31 -18.46 8.95
C GLN A 666 41.73 -19.94 8.99
N ASN A 667 40.77 -20.83 9.29
CA ASN A 667 40.97 -22.28 9.32
C ASN A 667 41.11 -22.88 7.91
N LEU A 668 40.43 -22.29 6.92
CA LEU A 668 40.46 -22.71 5.52
C LEU A 668 41.84 -22.44 4.90
N ILE A 669 42.42 -21.27 5.19
CA ILE A 669 43.73 -20.84 4.67
C ILE A 669 44.90 -21.25 5.60
N ASN A 670 44.60 -21.84 6.75
CA ASN A 670 45.58 -22.18 7.80
C ASN A 670 46.50 -21.00 8.18
N LYS A 671 45.93 -19.80 8.29
CA LYS A 671 46.63 -18.56 8.66
C LYS A 671 45.77 -17.78 9.65
N LYS A 672 46.37 -17.37 10.77
CA LYS A 672 45.71 -16.52 11.76
C LYS A 672 45.55 -15.10 11.21
N VAL A 673 44.35 -14.55 11.30
CA VAL A 673 44.08 -13.14 10.97
C VAL A 673 44.05 -12.31 12.25
N THR A 674 44.75 -11.20 12.24
CA THR A 674 44.80 -10.22 13.33
C THR A 674 44.55 -8.79 12.86
N SER A 675 44.67 -8.53 11.56
CA SER A 675 44.44 -7.22 10.97
C SER A 675 43.96 -7.31 9.53
N PHE A 676 43.41 -6.22 8.99
CA PHE A 676 43.11 -6.12 7.56
C PHE A 676 44.36 -6.15 6.67
N ALA A 677 45.54 -5.79 7.19
CA ALA A 677 46.79 -5.82 6.43
C ALA A 677 47.22 -7.25 6.08
N ASP A 678 46.78 -8.24 6.86
CA ASP A 678 47.05 -9.66 6.62
C ASP A 678 46.45 -10.12 5.28
N TRP A 679 45.42 -9.41 4.79
CA TRP A 679 44.71 -9.77 3.56
C TRP A 679 45.63 -9.90 2.35
N ALA A 680 46.56 -8.96 2.12
CA ALA A 680 47.49 -9.02 1.00
C ALA A 680 48.36 -10.28 1.01
N THR A 681 48.67 -10.83 2.20
CA THR A 681 49.45 -12.06 2.36
C THR A 681 48.61 -13.34 2.24
N ILE A 682 47.29 -13.22 2.33
CA ILE A 682 46.32 -14.31 2.28
C ILE A 682 45.77 -14.49 0.86
N VAL A 683 45.64 -13.39 0.10
CA VAL A 683 45.08 -13.36 -1.26
C VAL A 683 45.65 -14.45 -2.17
N PRO A 684 46.97 -14.69 -2.27
CA PRO A 684 47.51 -15.75 -3.12
C PRO A 684 46.94 -17.14 -2.82
N ASP A 685 46.93 -17.53 -1.54
CA ASP A 685 46.44 -18.85 -1.12
C ASP A 685 44.93 -18.96 -1.33
N PHE A 686 44.20 -17.91 -0.98
CA PHE A 686 42.75 -17.84 -1.16
C PHE A 686 42.36 -17.97 -2.65
N VAL A 687 42.99 -17.19 -3.52
CA VAL A 687 42.72 -17.20 -4.97
C VAL A 687 43.04 -18.56 -5.59
N ASN A 688 44.22 -19.11 -5.29
CA ASN A 688 44.64 -20.40 -5.85
C ASN A 688 43.72 -21.54 -5.40
N LEU A 689 43.32 -21.55 -4.12
CA LEU A 689 42.37 -22.53 -3.58
C LEU A 689 41.06 -22.58 -4.38
N PHE A 690 40.48 -21.40 -4.65
CA PHE A 690 39.22 -21.30 -5.38
C PHE A 690 39.36 -21.63 -6.87
N ILE A 691 40.48 -21.24 -7.50
CA ILE A 691 40.76 -21.58 -8.89
C ILE A 691 40.95 -23.09 -9.06
N ASP A 692 41.69 -23.74 -8.16
CA ASP A 692 41.90 -25.19 -8.21
C ASP A 692 40.59 -25.95 -8.00
N TYR A 693 39.74 -25.46 -7.09
CA TYR A 693 38.40 -26.01 -6.93
C TYR A 693 37.54 -25.83 -8.19
N TYR A 694 37.55 -24.64 -8.78
CA TYR A 694 36.83 -24.32 -10.02
C TYR A 694 37.23 -25.22 -11.18
N ARG A 695 38.54 -25.44 -11.36
CA ARG A 695 39.09 -26.32 -12.40
C ARG A 695 38.68 -27.78 -12.21
N SER A 696 38.31 -28.19 -11.01
CA SER A 696 37.82 -29.55 -10.73
C SER A 696 36.37 -29.78 -11.18
N LEU A 697 35.62 -28.72 -11.54
CA LEU A 697 34.23 -28.80 -11.94
C LEU A 697 34.10 -29.05 -13.43
N SER A 698 33.55 -30.22 -13.79
CA SER A 698 33.33 -30.60 -15.19
C SER A 698 32.35 -29.66 -15.94
N PHE A 699 31.39 -29.06 -15.25
CA PHE A 699 30.39 -28.16 -15.85
C PHE A 699 30.86 -26.71 -15.99
N ALA A 700 31.98 -26.34 -15.36
CA ALA A 700 32.40 -24.95 -15.29
C ALA A 700 32.86 -24.41 -16.66
N ASP A 701 33.50 -25.22 -17.51
CA ASP A 701 33.85 -24.96 -18.93
C ASP A 701 34.02 -23.46 -19.31
N ASN A 702 34.93 -22.75 -18.64
CA ASN A 702 35.20 -21.31 -18.84
C ASN A 702 33.99 -20.37 -18.67
N LYS A 703 32.99 -20.77 -17.89
CA LYS A 703 31.82 -19.97 -17.50
C LYS A 703 31.96 -19.45 -16.07
N MET A 704 31.29 -18.34 -15.80
CA MET A 704 31.15 -17.78 -14.45
C MET A 704 30.48 -18.80 -13.53
N VAL A 705 31.02 -18.97 -12.33
CA VAL A 705 30.44 -19.80 -11.26
C VAL A 705 30.48 -19.03 -9.95
N SER A 706 29.36 -19.03 -9.23
CA SER A 706 29.27 -18.43 -7.89
C SER A 706 29.11 -19.52 -6.85
N PHE A 707 30.06 -19.66 -5.94
CA PHE A 707 30.00 -20.57 -4.80
C PHE A 707 29.38 -19.89 -3.60
N TYR A 708 28.50 -20.57 -2.87
CA TYR A 708 27.87 -20.03 -1.66
C TYR A 708 28.31 -20.76 -0.43
N PHE A 709 28.60 -19.98 0.59
CA PHE A 709 29.06 -20.45 1.87
C PHE A 709 28.24 -19.87 2.98
N GLU A 710 28.00 -20.66 4.01
CA GLU A 710 27.69 -20.13 5.32
C GLU A 710 29.01 -19.84 6.05
N ALA A 711 29.30 -18.57 6.25
CA ALA A 711 30.43 -18.11 7.02
C ALA A 711 30.06 -18.03 8.50
N ILE A 712 30.87 -18.61 9.35
CA ILE A 712 30.65 -18.69 10.80
C ILE A 712 31.93 -18.25 11.51
N CYS A 713 31.80 -17.31 12.43
CA CYS A 713 32.85 -16.97 13.38
C CYS A 713 32.59 -17.67 14.71
N LYS A 714 33.66 -18.20 15.33
CA LYS A 714 33.62 -18.75 16.68
C LYS A 714 33.00 -17.76 17.65
N GLU A 715 32.06 -18.21 18.46
CA GLU A 715 31.28 -17.38 19.40
C GLU A 715 30.69 -16.11 18.78
N ARG A 716 30.38 -16.14 17.48
CA ARG A 716 29.86 -14.98 16.71
C ARG A 716 30.80 -13.76 16.75
N THR A 717 32.07 -13.96 17.10
CA THR A 717 33.00 -12.87 17.40
C THR A 717 34.10 -12.78 16.34
N THR A 718 34.30 -11.59 15.76
CA THR A 718 35.35 -11.33 14.77
C THR A 718 36.71 -11.10 15.43
N PHE A 719 37.81 -11.10 14.65
CA PHE A 719 39.15 -10.78 15.18
C PHE A 719 39.26 -9.36 15.76
N LEU A 720 38.34 -8.45 15.42
CA LEU A 720 38.23 -7.11 16.01
C LEU A 720 37.47 -7.08 17.34
N GLY A 721 36.91 -8.22 17.78
CA GLY A 721 36.06 -8.31 18.96
C GLY A 721 34.60 -7.93 18.72
N ASN A 722 34.19 -7.76 17.45
CA ASN A 722 32.79 -7.46 17.12
C ASN A 722 31.94 -8.73 17.28
N VAL A 723 30.88 -8.65 18.08
CA VAL A 723 29.94 -9.76 18.31
C VAL A 723 28.70 -9.58 17.44
N HIS A 724 28.44 -10.54 16.56
CA HIS A 724 27.30 -10.57 15.64
C HIS A 724 26.06 -11.16 16.33
N ARG A 725 25.32 -10.28 17.02
CA ARG A 725 24.16 -10.63 17.85
C ARG A 725 22.93 -11.03 17.04
N GLU A 726 22.88 -10.69 15.76
CA GLU A 726 21.83 -11.09 14.83
C GLU A 726 21.79 -12.60 14.56
N LEU A 727 22.89 -13.32 14.84
CA LEU A 727 22.98 -14.77 14.69
C LEU A 727 22.42 -15.46 15.95
N ALA A 728 21.50 -16.39 15.73
CA ALA A 728 20.80 -17.13 16.79
C ALA A 728 21.71 -18.09 17.55
N LYS A 729 22.77 -18.58 16.90
CA LYS A 729 23.61 -19.67 17.38
C LYS A 729 25.08 -19.31 17.50
N SER A 730 25.69 -19.73 18.60
CA SER A 730 27.14 -19.79 18.77
C SER A 730 27.73 -21.10 18.27
N TYR A 731 28.97 -21.02 17.78
CA TYR A 731 29.74 -22.14 17.29
C TYR A 731 31.11 -22.14 17.98
N ASP A 732 31.65 -23.34 18.19
CA ASP A 732 32.91 -23.61 18.90
C ASP A 732 34.17 -23.26 18.09
N ASP A 733 34.00 -23.07 16.79
CA ASP A 733 35.06 -22.80 15.82
C ASP A 733 34.58 -21.91 14.66
N HIS A 734 35.54 -21.49 13.84
CA HIS A 734 35.31 -20.75 12.62
C HIS A 734 35.08 -21.72 11.46
N TYR A 735 34.01 -21.52 10.71
CA TYR A 735 33.65 -22.36 9.58
C TYR A 735 33.37 -21.54 8.33
N PHE A 736 33.73 -22.11 7.19
CA PHE A 736 33.36 -21.62 5.87
C PHE A 736 32.71 -22.78 5.10
N ILE A 737 31.40 -22.95 5.33
CA ILE A 737 30.66 -24.17 4.96
C ILE A 737 30.07 -24.02 3.56
N LEU A 738 30.51 -24.84 2.61
CA LEU A 738 29.99 -24.83 1.23
C LEU A 738 28.54 -25.34 1.19
N LEU A 739 27.64 -24.50 0.71
CA LEU A 739 26.21 -24.82 0.51
C LEU A 739 25.92 -25.30 -0.92
N GLY A 740 26.70 -24.86 -1.90
CA GLY A 740 26.59 -25.25 -3.29
C GLY A 740 27.12 -24.18 -4.23
N ALA A 741 26.78 -24.29 -5.52
CA ALA A 741 27.20 -23.36 -6.56
C ALA A 741 26.03 -22.97 -7.46
N MET A 742 26.04 -21.73 -7.93
CA MET A 742 25.18 -21.25 -9.01
C MET A 742 25.98 -21.18 -10.30
N TRP A 743 25.41 -21.72 -11.36
CA TRP A 743 25.97 -21.71 -12.70
C TRP A 743 24.84 -21.54 -13.72
N ASN A 744 24.89 -20.48 -14.53
CA ASN A 744 23.86 -20.19 -15.53
C ASN A 744 22.43 -20.25 -14.97
N ASN A 745 22.19 -19.59 -13.83
CA ASN A 745 20.87 -19.64 -13.16
C ASN A 745 20.43 -21.05 -12.69
N ARG A 746 21.33 -22.03 -12.61
CA ARG A 746 21.08 -23.37 -12.09
C ARG A 746 21.80 -23.55 -10.75
N TYR A 747 21.10 -24.12 -9.78
CA TYR A 747 21.68 -24.41 -8.47
C TYR A 747 22.18 -25.86 -8.43
N VAL A 748 23.47 -26.02 -8.14
CA VAL A 748 24.12 -27.32 -7.90
C VAL A 748 24.41 -27.42 -6.40
N PRO A 749 23.77 -28.33 -5.67
CA PRO A 749 23.94 -28.44 -4.23
C PRO A 749 25.32 -29.02 -3.87
N HIS A 750 25.79 -28.73 -2.65
CA HIS A 750 27.12 -29.13 -2.18
C HIS A 750 27.42 -30.64 -2.33
N PHE A 751 26.42 -31.50 -2.17
CA PHE A 751 26.60 -32.96 -2.22
C PHE A 751 26.80 -33.49 -3.64
N ASP A 752 26.45 -32.71 -4.66
CA ASP A 752 26.69 -33.00 -6.10
C ASP A 752 28.01 -32.38 -6.60
N LEU A 753 28.70 -31.58 -5.77
CA LEU A 753 29.99 -30.99 -6.09
C LEU A 753 31.16 -31.91 -5.63
N PRO A 754 32.35 -31.82 -6.26
CA PRO A 754 33.52 -32.59 -5.84
C PRO A 754 33.89 -32.35 -4.37
N ARG A 755 33.93 -33.41 -3.57
CA ARG A 755 34.23 -33.34 -2.12
C ARG A 755 35.72 -33.39 -1.85
N ARG A 756 36.40 -32.25 -1.85
CA ARG A 756 37.87 -32.22 -1.70
C ARG A 756 38.47 -31.14 -0.82
N ILE A 757 37.79 -30.02 -0.61
CA ILE A 757 38.43 -28.81 -0.08
C ILE A 757 37.60 -28.16 1.02
N PHE A 758 36.32 -27.93 0.77
CA PHE A 758 35.47 -27.17 1.67
C PHE A 758 34.69 -28.07 2.62
N LYS A 759 34.48 -27.58 3.85
CA LYS A 759 33.54 -28.22 4.77
C LYS A 759 32.12 -28.09 4.22
N GLN A 760 31.28 -29.09 4.48
CA GLN A 760 29.91 -29.17 3.98
C GLN A 760 28.94 -29.47 5.13
N PRO A 761 27.67 -29.05 5.03
CA PRO A 761 26.66 -29.42 6.01
C PRO A 761 26.33 -30.91 5.92
N MET A 762 25.76 -31.46 7.00
CA MET A 762 25.25 -32.84 7.03
C MET A 762 24.17 -33.03 5.97
N HIS A 763 24.17 -34.16 5.25
CA HIS A 763 23.22 -34.46 4.18
C HIS A 763 22.59 -35.85 4.34
N LEU A 764 21.30 -35.94 4.00
CA LEU A 764 20.53 -37.18 3.98
C LEU A 764 19.49 -37.17 2.87
N LYS A 765 19.35 -38.30 2.16
CA LYS A 765 18.24 -38.52 1.23
C LYS A 765 16.98 -38.94 1.99
N ILE A 766 15.87 -38.29 1.68
CA ILE A 766 14.56 -38.51 2.33
C ILE A 766 13.59 -39.12 1.32
N THR A 767 12.93 -40.19 1.75
CA THR A 767 11.94 -40.93 0.95
C THR A 767 10.51 -40.81 1.49
N ASN A 768 10.35 -40.29 2.71
CA ASN A 768 9.07 -40.13 3.39
C ASN A 768 9.11 -38.95 4.38
N THR A 769 8.01 -38.20 4.48
CA THR A 769 7.86 -37.06 5.41
C THR A 769 8.04 -37.43 6.87
N SER A 770 7.73 -38.66 7.28
CA SER A 770 7.94 -39.16 8.65
C SER A 770 9.41 -39.11 9.07
N GLN A 771 10.34 -39.26 8.13
CA GLN A 771 11.78 -39.15 8.41
C GLN A 771 12.14 -37.72 8.79
N ILE A 772 11.55 -36.72 8.15
CA ILE A 772 11.76 -35.30 8.49
C ILE A 772 11.23 -35.03 9.90
N PHE A 773 10.03 -35.53 10.21
CA PHE A 773 9.42 -35.29 11.53
C PHE A 773 10.25 -35.92 12.66
N GLU A 774 10.78 -37.11 12.44
CA GLU A 774 11.66 -37.77 13.40
C GLU A 774 12.98 -37.02 13.56
N LEU A 775 13.60 -36.56 12.46
CA LEU A 775 14.83 -35.77 12.54
C LEU A 775 14.65 -34.44 13.26
N MET A 776 13.53 -33.74 13.04
CA MET A 776 13.18 -32.52 13.78
C MET A 776 13.08 -32.81 15.29
N LYS A 777 12.35 -33.87 15.65
CA LYS A 777 12.18 -34.27 17.06
C LYS A 777 13.52 -34.66 17.70
N GLN A 778 14.34 -35.43 17.00
CA GLN A 778 15.66 -35.82 17.51
C GLN A 778 16.59 -34.62 17.66
N LEU A 779 16.56 -33.66 16.72
CA LEU A 779 17.33 -32.42 16.83
C LEU A 779 16.90 -31.62 18.07
N ASP A 780 15.60 -31.47 18.32
CA ASP A 780 15.10 -30.84 19.56
C ASP A 780 15.55 -31.61 20.81
N GLN A 781 15.63 -32.95 20.76
CA GLN A 781 16.16 -33.75 21.87
C GLN A 781 17.65 -33.54 22.09
N VAL A 782 18.45 -33.35 21.03
CA VAL A 782 19.88 -33.03 21.15
C VAL A 782 20.06 -31.68 21.84
N VAL A 783 19.33 -30.67 21.39
CA VAL A 783 19.40 -29.32 21.96
C VAL A 783 19.02 -29.31 23.45
N ASN A 784 18.00 -30.09 23.82
CA ASN A 784 17.57 -30.26 25.22
C ASN A 784 18.49 -31.17 26.07
N GLY A 785 19.57 -31.72 25.50
CA GLY A 785 20.49 -32.64 26.19
C GLY A 785 19.92 -34.05 26.44
N ASN A 786 18.78 -34.39 25.83
CA ASN A 786 18.11 -35.69 25.97
C ASN A 786 18.61 -36.75 24.97
N LEU A 787 19.30 -36.33 23.90
CA LEU A 787 19.93 -37.19 22.91
C LEU A 787 21.39 -36.72 22.71
N SER A 788 22.35 -37.64 22.71
CA SER A 788 23.73 -37.26 22.46
C SER A 788 23.93 -36.84 20.99
N LYS A 789 24.83 -35.88 20.79
CA LYS A 789 25.28 -35.43 19.47
C LYS A 789 25.67 -36.60 18.55
N ASP A 790 26.50 -37.52 19.05
CA ASP A 790 26.99 -38.65 18.25
C ASP A 790 25.85 -39.57 17.79
N LYS A 791 24.87 -39.84 18.65
CA LYS A 791 23.72 -40.68 18.30
C LYS A 791 22.81 -40.03 17.25
N PHE A 792 22.66 -38.70 17.28
CA PHE A 792 21.94 -37.99 16.23
C PHE A 792 22.69 -38.03 14.89
N LEU A 793 24.02 -37.91 14.94
CA LEU A 793 24.91 -37.94 13.79
C LEU A 793 24.90 -39.28 13.04
N GLU A 794 24.53 -40.39 13.69
CA GLU A 794 24.36 -41.72 13.06
C GLU A 794 23.30 -41.74 11.95
N ASN A 795 22.39 -40.76 11.90
CA ASN A 795 21.40 -40.65 10.83
C ASN A 795 21.97 -40.16 9.49
N PHE A 796 23.16 -39.57 9.48
CA PHE A 796 23.72 -38.87 8.32
C PHE A 796 24.89 -39.62 7.71
N THR A 797 25.09 -39.42 6.40
CA THR A 797 26.33 -39.89 5.75
C THR A 797 27.43 -38.87 6.03
N LEU A 798 28.39 -39.23 6.89
CA LEU A 798 29.49 -38.36 7.30
C LEU A 798 30.79 -38.76 6.60
N ASP A 799 31.47 -37.77 6.02
CA ASP A 799 32.85 -37.87 5.55
C ASP A 799 33.76 -36.84 6.25
N GLU A 800 35.04 -36.78 5.87
CA GLU A 800 36.01 -35.85 6.46
C GLU A 800 35.70 -34.37 6.18
N PHE A 801 34.89 -34.09 5.16
CA PHE A 801 34.47 -32.74 4.78
C PHE A 801 33.15 -32.35 5.45
N THR A 802 32.36 -33.31 5.94
CA THR A 802 31.10 -33.03 6.61
C THR A 802 31.34 -32.40 7.98
N THR A 803 30.72 -31.26 8.25
CA THR A 803 30.75 -30.64 9.58
C THR A 803 30.03 -31.56 10.55
N ARG A 804 30.69 -31.92 11.65
CA ARG A 804 30.06 -32.67 12.74
C ARG A 804 29.31 -31.74 13.70
N THR A 805 29.11 -30.47 13.37
CA THR A 805 28.45 -29.50 14.23
C THR A 805 26.93 -29.60 14.10
N ILE A 806 26.23 -29.51 15.23
CA ILE A 806 24.76 -29.56 15.26
C ILE A 806 24.18 -28.23 14.81
N HIS A 807 23.39 -28.22 13.76
CA HIS A 807 22.75 -27.03 13.21
C HIS A 807 21.34 -26.87 13.80
N ALA A 808 21.25 -26.24 14.99
CA ALA A 808 20.02 -26.22 15.80
C ALA A 808 18.84 -25.44 15.17
N GLU A 809 19.10 -24.57 14.18
CA GLU A 809 18.02 -23.86 13.48
C GLU A 809 17.09 -24.82 12.71
N GLY A 810 17.63 -25.92 12.18
CA GLY A 810 16.87 -26.94 11.46
C GLY A 810 17.55 -27.36 10.17
N PHE A 811 16.79 -27.39 9.08
CA PHE A 811 17.19 -28.01 7.83
C PHE A 811 16.85 -27.15 6.61
N VAL A 812 17.63 -27.33 5.56
CA VAL A 812 17.29 -26.95 4.20
C VAL A 812 16.83 -28.21 3.48
N MET A 813 15.70 -28.12 2.80
CA MET A 813 15.15 -29.18 1.98
C MET A 813 15.36 -28.83 0.51
N LEU A 814 15.98 -29.75 -0.23
CA LEU A 814 16.42 -29.57 -1.61
C LEU A 814 15.69 -30.59 -2.47
N THR A 815 14.68 -30.13 -3.22
CA THR A 815 13.86 -31.02 -4.04
C THR A 815 14.29 -30.94 -5.50
N PRO A 816 14.62 -32.08 -6.15
CA PRO A 816 14.97 -32.09 -7.56
C PRO A 816 13.82 -31.52 -8.42
N LYS A 817 14.17 -30.65 -9.37
CA LYS A 817 13.25 -30.09 -10.37
C LYS A 817 14.00 -29.89 -11.67
N ASP A 818 13.64 -30.66 -12.69
CA ASP A 818 14.33 -30.71 -13.98
C ASP A 818 15.84 -30.94 -13.80
N ASP A 819 16.67 -29.96 -14.16
CA ASP A 819 18.15 -29.97 -14.03
C ASP A 819 18.65 -29.11 -12.85
N THR A 820 17.80 -28.79 -11.88
CA THR A 820 18.14 -27.94 -10.71
C THR A 820 17.45 -28.46 -9.45
N TYR A 821 17.64 -27.74 -8.34
CA TYR A 821 16.94 -27.99 -7.08
C TYR A 821 16.16 -26.76 -6.63
N ASP A 822 14.92 -26.96 -6.18
CA ASP A 822 14.20 -25.95 -5.40
C ASP A 822 14.73 -25.98 -3.95
N TYR A 823 15.08 -24.80 -3.43
CA TYR A 823 15.65 -24.61 -2.10
C TYR A 823 14.55 -24.18 -1.13
N GLU A 824 14.30 -24.96 -0.07
CA GLU A 824 13.29 -24.65 0.96
C GLU A 824 13.85 -24.79 2.38
N LYS A 825 13.22 -24.15 3.37
CA LYS A 825 13.69 -24.17 4.77
C LYS A 825 12.65 -24.86 5.66
N ILE A 826 13.12 -25.68 6.59
CA ILE A 826 12.32 -26.29 7.67
C ILE A 826 13.03 -25.98 8.97
N LYS A 827 12.42 -25.14 9.81
CA LYS A 827 13.00 -24.76 11.11
C LYS A 827 12.50 -25.67 12.22
N THR A 828 13.20 -25.72 13.34
CA THR A 828 12.78 -26.49 14.53
C THR A 828 11.79 -25.72 15.39
N LEU A 829 11.04 -26.43 16.24
CA LEU A 829 10.19 -25.81 17.27
C LEU A 829 11.05 -24.96 18.21
N MET A 830 12.22 -25.47 18.61
CA MET A 830 13.10 -24.74 19.52
C MET A 830 13.58 -23.42 18.92
N TYR A 831 13.87 -23.38 17.62
CA TYR A 831 14.23 -22.13 16.96
C TYR A 831 13.10 -21.10 17.02
N TYR A 832 11.85 -21.47 16.78
CA TYR A 832 10.73 -20.53 16.88
C TYR A 832 10.55 -19.98 18.29
N ASN A 833 10.81 -20.80 19.30
CA ASN A 833 10.73 -20.38 20.69
C ASN A 833 11.88 -19.42 21.06
N CYS A 834 13.09 -19.65 20.54
CA CYS A 834 14.29 -18.93 20.98
C CYS A 834 14.69 -17.72 20.10
N HIS A 835 14.52 -17.78 18.77
CA HIS A 835 15.08 -16.77 17.85
C HIS A 835 14.33 -15.43 17.84
N LYS A 836 13.06 -15.42 18.26
CA LYS A 836 12.24 -14.20 18.42
C LYS A 836 11.41 -14.33 19.68
N VAL A 837 12.09 -14.21 20.82
CA VAL A 837 11.51 -14.39 22.16
C VAL A 837 10.22 -13.61 22.28
N LYS A 838 9.10 -14.31 22.46
CA LYS A 838 7.80 -13.71 22.73
C LYS A 838 7.60 -13.57 24.24
N ILE A 839 7.04 -12.45 24.70
CA ILE A 839 6.84 -12.15 26.14
C ILE A 839 6.11 -13.28 26.88
N ASP A 840 5.04 -13.79 26.26
CA ASP A 840 4.21 -14.86 26.80
C ASP A 840 4.95 -16.19 26.90
N LYS A 841 6.09 -16.32 26.20
CA LYS A 841 6.93 -17.52 26.17
C LYS A 841 8.15 -17.45 27.08
N ILE A 842 8.52 -16.29 27.64
CA ILE A 842 9.69 -16.17 28.52
C ILE A 842 9.66 -17.16 29.69
N GLY A 843 8.49 -17.33 30.33
CA GLY A 843 8.35 -18.28 31.43
C GLY A 843 8.51 -19.75 31.02
N GLU A 844 8.29 -20.08 29.74
CA GLU A 844 8.60 -21.39 29.17
C GLU A 844 10.10 -21.50 28.84
N LEU A 845 10.69 -20.44 28.28
CA LEU A 845 12.12 -20.38 27.94
C LEU A 845 13.04 -20.51 29.15
N LEU A 846 12.71 -19.85 30.26
CA LEU A 846 13.46 -19.96 31.52
C LEU A 846 13.42 -21.35 32.15
N LYS A 847 12.52 -22.24 31.69
CA LYS A 847 12.45 -23.64 32.13
C LYS A 847 13.25 -24.58 31.23
N LEU A 848 13.82 -24.07 30.14
CA LEU A 848 14.64 -24.88 29.25
C LEU A 848 15.93 -25.31 29.96
N PRO A 849 16.45 -26.52 29.68
CA PRO A 849 17.73 -26.97 30.22
C PRO A 849 18.88 -26.05 29.83
N ALA A 850 19.92 -25.97 30.69
CA ALA A 850 21.13 -25.18 30.43
C ALA A 850 21.84 -25.57 29.11
N SER A 851 21.71 -26.82 28.66
CA SER A 851 22.25 -27.27 27.37
C SER A 851 21.68 -26.48 26.17
N CYS A 852 20.46 -25.96 26.28
CA CYS A 852 19.87 -25.14 25.21
C CYS A 852 20.64 -23.82 25.03
N ALA A 853 21.25 -23.27 26.10
CA ALA A 853 22.03 -22.05 26.04
C ALA A 853 23.34 -22.20 25.26
N GLU A 854 23.90 -23.42 25.18
CA GLU A 854 25.06 -23.74 24.32
C GLU A 854 24.73 -23.53 22.83
N HIS A 855 23.46 -23.63 22.47
CA HIS A 855 22.98 -23.47 21.10
C HIS A 855 22.34 -22.11 20.85
N TYR A 856 21.67 -21.53 21.84
CA TYR A 856 20.96 -20.25 21.73
C TYR A 856 21.44 -19.29 22.82
N PRO A 857 22.42 -18.41 22.52
CA PRO A 857 23.00 -17.49 23.50
C PRO A 857 21.98 -16.54 24.13
N ILE A 858 20.84 -16.29 23.47
CA ILE A 858 19.74 -15.51 24.03
C ILE A 858 19.20 -16.12 25.33
N LEU A 859 19.26 -17.44 25.50
CA LEU A 859 18.85 -18.09 26.75
C LEU A 859 19.82 -17.82 27.87
N GLU A 860 21.13 -17.81 27.59
CA GLU A 860 22.14 -17.39 28.57
C GLU A 860 21.94 -15.92 28.96
N GLU A 861 21.69 -15.04 27.98
CA GLU A 861 21.37 -13.63 28.24
C GLU A 861 20.08 -13.48 29.05
N LEU A 862 19.06 -14.30 28.78
CA LEU A 862 17.80 -14.33 29.51
C LEU A 862 18.03 -14.77 30.97
N HIS A 863 18.72 -15.89 31.20
CA HIS A 863 19.06 -16.35 32.54
C HIS A 863 19.89 -15.30 33.30
N ASN A 864 20.96 -14.80 32.69
CA ASN A 864 21.79 -13.75 33.27
C ASN A 864 21.00 -12.48 33.58
N PHE A 865 20.05 -12.09 32.72
CA PHE A 865 19.20 -10.93 32.97
C PHE A 865 18.29 -11.17 34.18
N PHE A 866 17.61 -12.31 34.25
CA PHE A 866 16.66 -12.63 35.31
C PHE A 866 17.33 -12.91 36.66
N ASP A 867 18.47 -13.61 36.66
CA ASP A 867 19.24 -13.94 37.87
C ASP A 867 19.84 -12.69 38.51
N ASN A 868 20.20 -11.70 37.69
CA ASN A 868 20.74 -10.41 38.16
C ASN A 868 19.67 -9.30 38.18
N PHE A 869 18.40 -9.62 37.87
CA PHE A 869 17.36 -8.61 37.73
C PHE A 869 17.16 -7.84 39.03
N ASP A 870 17.02 -8.56 40.15
CA ASP A 870 16.74 -7.95 41.44
C ASP A 870 17.93 -7.07 41.90
N GLN A 871 19.16 -7.45 41.55
CA GLN A 871 20.38 -6.68 41.83
C GLN A 871 20.49 -5.40 40.99
N LYS A 872 19.92 -5.38 39.77
CA LYS A 872 20.00 -4.24 38.84
C LYS A 872 18.80 -3.30 38.96
N ILE A 873 17.61 -3.83 39.22
CA ILE A 873 16.36 -3.07 39.19
C ILE A 873 16.26 -2.12 40.38
N GLN A 874 16.74 -2.53 41.56
CA GLN A 874 16.71 -1.69 42.74
C GLN A 874 17.62 -0.45 42.56
N PRO A 875 18.92 -0.57 42.22
CA PRO A 875 19.75 0.60 41.93
C PRO A 875 19.21 1.49 40.81
N PHE A 876 18.61 0.90 39.76
CA PHE A 876 17.96 1.66 38.69
C PHE A 876 16.81 2.51 39.22
N VAL A 877 15.89 1.90 39.98
CA VAL A 877 14.74 2.59 40.57
C VAL A 877 15.18 3.65 41.57
N GLU A 878 16.18 3.37 42.38
CA GLU A 878 16.78 4.33 43.30
C GLU A 878 17.40 5.51 42.54
N THR A 879 18.12 5.25 41.45
CA THR A 879 18.72 6.32 40.61
C THR A 879 17.64 7.19 39.98
N CYS A 880 16.60 6.58 39.41
CA CYS A 880 15.44 7.30 38.87
C CYS A 880 14.71 8.10 39.96
N HIS A 881 14.56 7.54 41.17
CA HIS A 881 13.96 8.23 42.30
C HIS A 881 14.79 9.44 42.72
N GLN A 882 16.10 9.31 42.87
CA GLN A 882 16.99 10.42 43.19
C GLN A 882 16.95 11.52 42.12
N ALA A 883 16.90 11.14 40.84
CA ALA A 883 16.70 12.11 39.76
C ALA A 883 15.35 12.82 39.87
N LEU A 884 14.28 12.09 40.21
CA LEU A 884 12.96 12.68 40.43
C LEU A 884 12.97 13.69 41.59
N LEU A 885 13.61 13.34 42.71
CA LEU A 885 13.71 14.20 43.88
C LEU A 885 14.44 15.51 43.59
N LYS A 886 15.47 15.49 42.74
CA LYS A 886 16.18 16.71 42.30
C LYS A 886 15.27 17.68 41.52
N GLU A 887 14.28 17.14 40.81
CA GLU A 887 13.31 17.93 40.05
C GLU A 887 12.17 18.47 40.92
N ILE A 888 12.02 17.97 42.15
CA ILE A 888 11.16 18.54 43.21
C ILE A 888 11.88 19.74 43.84
N ASN A 889 12.21 20.71 42.99
CA ASN A 889 12.73 22.02 43.38
C ASN A 889 12.00 23.06 42.52
N PHE A 890 11.58 24.18 43.12
CA PHE A 890 10.92 25.28 42.42
C PHE A 890 11.81 25.94 41.35
N GLU A 891 13.12 25.67 41.39
CA GLU A 891 14.10 26.16 40.42
C GLU A 891 14.45 25.12 39.34
N SER A 892 13.88 23.91 39.40
CA SER A 892 14.18 22.90 38.38
C SER A 892 13.67 23.36 37.02
N GLU A 893 14.45 23.12 35.96
CA GLU A 893 14.05 23.45 34.59
C GLU A 893 12.68 22.82 34.28
N PHE A 894 12.43 21.62 34.81
CA PHE A 894 11.17 20.91 34.64
C PHE A 894 9.97 21.56 35.33
N PHE A 895 10.14 22.03 36.58
CA PHE A 895 9.10 22.78 37.30
C PHE A 895 8.77 24.07 36.54
N LEU A 896 9.79 24.78 36.07
CA LEU A 896 9.65 26.02 35.30
C LEU A 896 8.96 25.80 33.94
N CYS A 897 9.09 24.62 33.34
CA CYS A 897 8.40 24.23 32.11
C CYS A 897 6.89 23.92 32.29
N GLN A 898 6.40 23.77 33.52
CA GLN A 898 4.98 23.52 33.77
C GLN A 898 4.13 24.79 33.58
N ASN A 899 2.84 24.62 33.27
CA ASN A 899 1.93 25.77 33.28
C ASN A 899 1.73 26.29 34.72
N ALA A 900 1.42 27.58 34.87
CA ALA A 900 1.29 28.26 36.17
C ALA A 900 0.34 27.52 37.13
N LYS A 901 -0.78 26.96 36.64
CA LYS A 901 -1.73 26.21 37.46
C LYS A 901 -1.14 24.92 38.04
N ALA A 902 -0.32 24.21 37.27
CA ALA A 902 0.40 23.03 37.72
C ALA A 902 1.52 23.39 38.70
N GLN A 903 2.25 24.49 38.45
CA GLN A 903 3.26 25.03 39.36
C GLN A 903 2.65 25.42 40.72
N ASP A 904 1.55 26.16 40.73
CA ASP A 904 0.85 26.59 41.96
C ASP A 904 0.33 25.39 42.75
N ARG A 905 -0.23 24.40 42.04
CA ARG A 905 -0.69 23.15 42.66
C ARG A 905 0.48 22.37 43.28
N MET A 906 1.61 22.26 42.57
CA MET A 906 2.80 21.59 43.09
C MET A 906 3.39 22.35 44.27
N LYS A 907 3.44 23.69 44.24
CA LYS A 907 3.83 24.53 45.38
C LYS A 907 2.99 24.28 46.62
N GLY A 908 1.66 24.39 46.50
CA GLY A 908 0.77 24.18 47.64
C GLY A 908 0.85 22.77 48.22
N ILE A 909 1.13 21.76 47.38
CA ILE A 909 1.35 20.38 47.83
C ILE A 909 2.70 20.27 48.56
N ILE A 910 3.79 20.74 47.96
CA ILE A 910 5.15 20.70 48.54
C ILE A 910 5.19 21.46 49.89
N GLU A 911 4.56 22.62 49.97
CA GLU A 911 4.50 23.46 51.17
C GLU A 911 3.68 22.84 52.32
N SER A 912 2.74 21.95 52.02
CA SER A 912 1.89 21.32 53.05
C SER A 912 2.62 20.26 53.90
N ALA A 913 3.81 19.83 53.47
CA ALA A 913 4.73 18.95 54.18
C ALA A 913 4.15 17.61 54.70
N ASP A 914 3.02 17.13 54.17
CA ASP A 914 2.51 15.79 54.48
C ASP A 914 3.13 14.70 53.57
N ASN A 915 3.22 13.46 54.05
CA ASN A 915 3.76 12.35 53.24
C ASN A 915 2.92 12.03 51.99
N ASN A 916 1.64 12.40 51.98
CA ASN A 916 0.78 12.26 50.80
C ASN A 916 1.19 13.23 49.68
N SER A 917 1.82 14.34 50.04
CA SER A 917 2.20 15.41 49.14
C SER A 917 3.36 15.03 48.26
N LEU A 918 4.39 14.39 48.82
CA LEU A 918 5.50 13.84 48.04
C LEU A 918 4.99 12.81 47.02
N THR A 919 4.08 11.94 47.44
CA THR A 919 3.47 10.92 46.56
C THR A 919 2.72 11.55 45.39
N ILE A 920 1.92 12.60 45.64
CA ILE A 920 1.17 13.29 44.58
C ILE A 920 2.14 13.99 43.62
N VAL A 921 3.17 14.65 44.13
CA VAL A 921 4.18 15.36 43.32
C VAL A 921 4.96 14.39 42.43
N CYS A 922 5.45 13.29 42.97
CA CYS A 922 6.16 12.27 42.20
C CYS A 922 5.28 11.70 41.06
N LYS A 923 4.01 11.38 41.36
CA LYS A 923 3.06 10.89 40.34
C LYS A 923 2.76 11.95 39.27
N MET A 924 2.67 13.22 39.65
CA MET A 924 2.50 14.32 38.69
C MET A 924 3.71 14.45 37.77
N LEU A 925 4.93 14.43 38.33
CA LEU A 925 6.18 14.50 37.56
C LEU A 925 6.30 13.36 36.55
N ILE A 926 6.06 12.11 36.98
CA ILE A 926 6.16 10.93 36.11
C ILE A 926 5.18 10.99 34.92
N ASN A 927 4.00 11.57 35.10
CA ASN A 927 2.97 11.66 34.06
C ASN A 927 3.10 12.90 33.16
N THR A 928 4.11 13.73 33.39
CA THR A 928 4.25 15.01 32.68
C THR A 928 5.00 14.83 31.35
N LYS A 929 4.55 15.55 30.32
CA LYS A 929 5.24 15.60 29.01
C LYS A 929 6.65 16.19 29.20
N GLY A 930 7.68 15.42 28.83
CA GLY A 930 9.08 15.83 28.92
C GLY A 930 9.92 15.10 29.96
N ILE A 931 9.30 14.32 30.88
CA ILE A 931 10.04 13.52 31.89
C ILE A 931 11.04 12.54 31.24
N GLY A 932 10.82 12.20 29.96
CA GLY A 932 11.75 11.42 29.16
C GLY A 932 13.16 12.01 29.12
N LYS A 933 13.32 13.33 29.17
CA LYS A 933 14.66 13.97 29.21
C LYS A 933 15.45 13.67 30.47
N ILE A 934 14.76 13.47 31.60
CA ILE A 934 15.37 13.16 32.90
C ILE A 934 15.73 11.68 32.97
N PHE A 935 14.87 10.81 32.46
CA PHE A 935 15.11 9.38 32.51
C PHE A 935 16.00 8.87 31.37
N ALA A 936 16.03 9.51 30.20
CA ALA A 936 16.79 9.04 29.04
C ALA A 936 18.28 8.76 29.35
N PRO A 937 19.02 9.64 30.05
CA PRO A 937 20.41 9.35 30.42
C PRO A 937 20.55 8.18 31.39
N ILE A 938 19.59 7.98 32.29
CA ILE A 938 19.59 6.89 33.27
C ILE A 938 19.27 5.58 32.57
N THR A 939 18.27 5.56 31.69
CA THR A 939 17.91 4.39 30.92
C THR A 939 19.02 3.99 29.96
N ASP A 940 19.69 4.97 29.34
CA ASP A 940 20.86 4.72 28.50
C ASP A 940 22.03 4.12 29.30
N MET A 941 22.29 4.63 30.51
CA MET A 941 23.30 4.08 31.41
C MET A 941 23.04 2.62 31.81
N TYR A 942 21.79 2.26 32.10
CA TYR A 942 21.46 0.92 32.61
C TYR A 942 21.12 -0.10 31.51
N TYR A 943 20.55 0.35 30.39
CA TYR A 943 20.04 -0.52 29.33
C TYR A 943 20.71 -0.28 27.96
N GLY A 944 21.50 0.78 27.79
CA GLY A 944 22.16 1.14 26.53
C GLY A 944 21.24 1.75 25.48
N SER A 945 20.04 2.18 25.89
CA SER A 945 19.06 2.84 25.03
C SER A 945 18.07 3.68 25.84
N SER A 946 17.45 4.67 25.19
CA SER A 946 16.41 5.53 25.74
C SER A 946 15.18 5.59 24.84
N SER A 947 14.78 4.46 24.25
CA SER A 947 13.59 4.39 23.39
C SER A 947 12.31 4.79 24.14
N ASP A 948 11.27 5.20 23.40
CA ASP A 948 9.99 5.56 24.00
C ASP A 948 9.36 4.39 24.77
N GLU A 949 9.60 3.14 24.37
CA GLU A 949 9.19 1.94 25.11
C GLU A 949 9.91 1.83 26.45
N ILE A 950 11.25 2.02 26.50
CA ILE A 950 12.01 2.00 27.76
C ILE A 950 11.53 3.11 28.70
N LEU A 951 11.28 4.30 28.16
CA LEU A 951 10.80 5.44 28.95
C LEU A 951 9.39 5.17 29.49
N SER A 952 8.49 4.61 28.68
CA SER A 952 7.15 4.20 29.10
C SER A 952 7.20 3.14 30.20
N PHE A 953 8.08 2.14 30.05
CA PHE A 953 8.34 1.12 31.06
C PHE A 953 8.83 1.73 32.37
N THR A 954 9.82 2.63 32.29
CA THR A 954 10.41 3.29 33.47
C THR A 954 9.35 4.03 34.28
N ARG A 955 8.43 4.73 33.61
CA ARG A 955 7.28 5.37 34.28
C ARG A 955 6.41 4.36 35.01
N ASN A 956 6.02 3.26 34.34
CA ASN A 956 5.19 2.23 34.94
C ASN A 956 5.88 1.55 36.13
N LEU A 957 7.19 1.31 36.04
CA LEU A 957 7.99 0.74 37.13
C LEU A 957 7.94 1.65 38.36
N LEU A 958 8.22 2.94 38.21
CA LEU A 958 8.21 3.90 39.31
C LEU A 958 6.81 4.07 39.91
N MET A 959 5.76 4.07 39.08
CA MET A 959 4.37 4.17 39.55
C MET A 959 3.94 2.94 40.37
N ASN A 960 4.48 1.76 40.06
CA ASN A 960 4.17 0.51 40.74
C ASN A 960 5.04 0.28 41.99
N SER A 961 6.35 0.49 41.89
CA SER A 961 7.27 0.30 43.02
C SER A 961 7.11 1.40 44.07
N ARG A 962 6.80 2.62 43.64
CA ARG A 962 6.64 3.81 44.49
C ARG A 962 7.85 3.98 45.41
N PRO A 963 9.03 4.31 44.85
CA PRO A 963 10.26 4.38 45.62
C PRO A 963 10.30 5.49 46.68
N TRP A 964 9.35 6.43 46.62
CA TRP A 964 9.14 7.48 47.62
C TRP A 964 8.29 7.03 48.82
N GLU A 965 7.74 5.81 48.83
CA GLU A 965 7.01 5.22 49.96
C GLU A 965 7.92 4.22 50.71
N PRO A 966 7.80 4.06 52.05
CA PRO A 966 8.55 3.05 52.80
C PRO A 966 8.34 1.63 52.26
N GLU A 967 9.35 0.75 52.40
CA GLU A 967 9.30 -0.66 51.98
C GLU A 967 9.06 -0.85 50.46
N PHE A 968 9.51 0.09 49.62
CA PHE A 968 9.35 -0.04 48.17
C PHE A 968 10.11 -1.24 47.60
N GLU A 969 11.16 -1.68 48.29
CA GLU A 969 11.94 -2.87 48.00
C GLU A 969 11.04 -4.12 48.03
N SER A 970 10.07 -4.17 48.93
CA SER A 970 9.07 -5.26 48.97
C SER A 970 8.09 -5.21 47.77
N ARG A 971 7.86 -4.00 47.22
CA ARG A 971 7.02 -3.76 46.03
C ARG A 971 7.82 -3.92 44.73
N LEU A 972 9.15 -3.93 44.80
CA LEU A 972 10.03 -4.35 43.71
C LEU A 972 10.04 -5.87 43.51
N ASN A 973 9.32 -6.63 44.35
CA ASN A 973 8.98 -8.02 44.08
C ASN A 973 7.96 -8.08 42.94
N ILE A 974 8.48 -7.78 41.75
CA ILE A 974 7.78 -7.48 40.53
C ILE A 974 7.19 -8.79 39.99
N THR A 975 5.91 -8.75 39.59
CA THR A 975 5.26 -9.90 38.94
C THR A 975 6.06 -10.39 37.74
N GLN A 976 6.10 -11.71 37.50
CA GLN A 976 6.80 -12.30 36.35
C GLN A 976 6.43 -11.61 35.02
N THR A 977 5.16 -11.23 34.85
CA THR A 977 4.66 -10.47 33.70
C THR A 977 5.47 -9.20 33.44
N PHE A 978 5.85 -8.49 34.49
CA PHE A 978 6.54 -7.21 34.38
C PHE A 978 8.05 -7.38 34.18
N LYS A 979 8.66 -8.43 34.76
CA LYS A 979 10.03 -8.85 34.41
C LYS A 979 10.13 -9.24 32.92
N ASN A 980 9.13 -9.94 32.40
CA ASN A 980 9.04 -10.34 31.00
C ASN A 980 8.96 -9.13 30.05
N SER A 981 8.15 -8.11 30.37
CA SER A 981 8.08 -6.87 29.57
C SER A 981 9.41 -6.09 29.55
N LEU A 982 10.15 -6.06 30.67
CA LEU A 982 11.46 -5.38 30.68
C LEU A 982 12.50 -6.09 29.82
N PHE A 983 12.50 -7.43 29.84
CA PHE A 983 13.43 -8.20 29.02
C PHE A 983 13.21 -7.92 27.52
N GLU A 984 11.96 -7.91 27.04
CA GLU A 984 11.65 -7.62 25.63
C GLU A 984 12.15 -6.22 25.24
N ILE A 985 11.91 -5.22 26.08
CA ILE A 985 12.36 -3.86 25.82
C ILE A 985 13.90 -3.79 25.79
N ALA A 986 14.58 -4.44 26.75
CA ALA A 986 16.03 -4.44 26.85
C ALA A 986 16.72 -5.28 25.76
N SER A 987 16.05 -6.31 25.23
CA SER A 987 16.55 -7.15 24.14
C SER A 987 16.22 -6.54 22.77
N GLY A 988 15.03 -5.97 22.58
CA GLY A 988 14.64 -5.26 21.37
C GLY A 988 15.54 -4.05 21.09
N CYS A 989 15.93 -3.30 22.12
CA CYS A 989 16.88 -2.20 21.98
C CYS A 989 18.34 -2.61 21.69
N LYS A 990 18.65 -3.92 21.75
CA LYS A 990 19.96 -4.48 21.39
C LYS A 990 19.92 -5.33 20.11
N LEU A 991 18.74 -5.64 19.59
CA LEU A 991 18.50 -6.51 18.44
C LEU A 991 18.12 -5.73 17.17
N ASP A 992 17.74 -4.46 17.29
CA ASP A 992 17.80 -3.45 16.21
C ASP A 992 19.17 -2.74 16.21
#